data_AF-A0A4Y6PM15-F1
#
_entry.id   AF-A0A4Y6PM15-F1
#
_cell.length_a   1.000
_cell.length_b   1.000
_cell.length_c   1.000
_cell.angle_alpha   90.00
_cell.angle_beta   90.00
_cell.angle_gamma   90.00
#
_symmetry.space_group_name_H-M   'P 1'
#
loop_
_entity.id
_entity.type
_entity.pdbx_description
1 polymer ?
#
loop_
_entity_poly.entity_id
_entity_poly.type
_entity_poly.pdbx_seq_one_letter_code
_entity_poly.pdbx_strand_id
1 'polypeptide(L)'
;MRSSSTFLLLTLAALLTACNPSGADQTRAEQDSLGFPWDSSENGKEDVFGRSLVGVPDPYVPASELLDNPVDAEAELKTNMRRRREVAWQSAFKVLEPVPLLGLQDQIEALPECPAEVSTRDIDRCARQDDADACAAFAPKDVDGLCAWDEATSTCQPTCDHLTLPDGQEIPKIPRWATWYGVEDINRIFKHAYAQLTDEERLARAPLSDVQIGDAFHYNHTAVERSSRWPLRRYTDAVLDLYGCEIERFEGESEEDWQQRCAEARQSKFSGSSAAGGGIARMVYSPAMVLHMMRNYPEILACRDDKLADTWCAEGDDCVDPPENFSTCFANEFPADAGDPWEGLDPEEAGHLVGLPSAGGTVLIKATWSRVGFGFELPAYDTDAEALERRIGPGQNALWDEEGDRTYESPQDPTELAFPGPNDIYTIRTSSGGVYRLTGLHIMTKELRHWQWITLWWSDTPDSDFGADRPDSFGELDPVWSNYKMCVVVDYTEADADVLARFEDLPSLQAALAATNPEPGAPTWCSNPYIEHAEGNARTNCIGCHQHAGSRYKEALGDEPQPFDVDEIIAHESADMNEANRYPANGRLRRRTHFAADYSWAFSRLDDLTELVRTEVEYQGARDEEWARRNDILHGEGSPTRGEEVFRNATAEESCTDCHGAEGEGGFGPALAQRFAQKTDWQLLHTIIEGRGNMPAWGERLSDEELTDLFTYLRANFE
;
A
#
# COMPACT_ATOMS: atom_id res chain seq x y z
N MET A 1 54.52 -36.28 -43.85
CA MET A 1 55.88 -36.27 -43.27
C MET A 1 55.73 -35.78 -41.83
N ARG A 2 55.89 -36.64 -40.82
CA ARG A 2 57.15 -36.90 -40.08
C ARG A 2 57.84 -35.64 -39.54
N SER A 3 57.81 -35.52 -38.20
CA SER A 3 58.95 -35.17 -37.31
C SER A 3 59.59 -33.77 -37.40
N SER A 4 60.18 -33.22 -36.33
CA SER A 4 60.22 -33.60 -34.91
C SER A 4 60.69 -32.41 -34.05
N SER A 5 60.49 -32.51 -32.74
CA SER A 5 61.05 -31.68 -31.65
C SER A 5 62.57 -31.45 -31.74
N THR A 6 63.12 -30.47 -30.99
CA THR A 6 64.01 -30.71 -29.80
C THR A 6 64.73 -29.45 -29.27
N PHE A 7 64.41 -29.09 -28.02
CA PHE A 7 65.22 -28.53 -26.90
C PHE A 7 66.53 -27.72 -27.09
N LEU A 8 66.61 -26.65 -26.28
CA LEU A 8 67.70 -26.31 -25.34
C LEU A 8 66.99 -25.63 -24.13
N LEU A 9 66.94 -26.06 -22.86
CA LEU A 9 67.86 -26.75 -21.95
C LEU A 9 69.04 -25.88 -21.48
N LEU A 10 68.96 -25.33 -20.26
CA LEU A 10 69.96 -25.52 -19.20
C LEU A 10 69.46 -25.02 -17.82
N THR A 11 69.36 -25.99 -16.90
CA THR A 11 69.74 -25.97 -15.46
C THR A 11 69.22 -24.88 -14.51
N LEU A 12 68.44 -25.16 -13.44
CA LEU A 12 68.44 -26.24 -12.43
C LEU A 12 69.58 -26.17 -11.39
N ALA A 13 69.26 -25.71 -10.17
CA ALA A 13 69.51 -26.41 -8.89
C ALA A 13 69.09 -25.52 -7.67
N ALA A 14 68.83 -26.00 -6.44
CA ALA A 14 68.17 -27.21 -5.86
C ALA A 14 68.16 -26.99 -4.30
N LEU A 15 67.57 -27.77 -3.37
CA LEU A 15 66.86 -29.06 -3.30
C LEU A 15 65.76 -28.97 -2.21
N LEU A 16 64.58 -29.63 -2.41
CA LEU A 16 63.85 -30.51 -1.44
C LEU A 16 63.42 -29.98 -0.03
N THR A 17 62.37 -30.44 0.67
CA THR A 17 61.45 -31.62 0.65
C THR A 17 60.24 -31.24 1.55
N ALA A 18 59.01 -31.79 1.53
CA ALA A 18 58.30 -32.77 0.68
C ALA A 18 56.78 -32.79 1.07
N CYS A 19 56.01 -33.69 0.46
CA CYS A 19 54.67 -34.17 0.88
C CYS A 19 53.47 -33.19 0.84
N ASN A 20 52.52 -33.49 -0.04
CA ASN A 20 51.09 -33.24 0.18
C ASN A 20 50.51 -34.51 0.84
N PRO A 21 49.62 -34.42 1.85
CA PRO A 21 48.20 -34.63 1.52
C PRO A 21 47.20 -33.79 2.33
N SER A 22 46.09 -33.44 1.68
CA SER A 22 44.73 -33.26 2.24
C SER A 22 44.57 -32.54 3.59
N GLY A 23 44.11 -31.30 3.53
CA GLY A 23 43.46 -30.59 4.65
C GLY A 23 42.63 -29.45 4.08
N ALA A 24 41.35 -29.37 4.46
CA ALA A 24 40.51 -28.24 4.09
C ALA A 24 40.89 -27.03 4.95
N ASP A 25 41.17 -25.89 4.31
CA ASP A 25 40.83 -24.60 4.90
C ASP A 25 40.60 -23.58 3.76
N GLN A 26 39.34 -23.27 3.50
CA GLN A 26 39.01 -22.04 2.77
C GLN A 26 39.12 -20.92 3.79
N THR A 27 40.25 -20.19 3.78
CA THR A 27 40.41 -19.01 4.63
C THR A 27 39.42 -17.94 4.18
N ARG A 28 38.27 -17.95 4.86
CA ARG A 28 37.22 -16.94 4.92
C ARG A 28 37.85 -15.55 5.10
N ALA A 29 38.04 -14.85 3.99
CA ALA A 29 38.44 -13.46 3.99
C ALA A 29 37.19 -12.58 4.07
N GLU A 30 37.20 -11.63 5.01
CA GLU A 30 36.42 -10.38 4.97
C GLU A 30 34.89 -10.53 4.82
N GLN A 31 34.31 -11.33 5.73
CA GLN A 31 33.02 -10.98 6.35
C GLN A 31 33.32 -10.48 7.77
N ASP A 32 33.48 -9.17 7.95
CA ASP A 32 33.39 -8.45 9.24
C ASP A 32 33.50 -6.93 9.00
N SER A 33 32.40 -6.33 8.54
CA SER A 33 32.16 -4.89 8.62
C SER A 33 30.65 -4.67 8.54
N LEU A 34 30.07 -3.97 9.52
CA LEU A 34 28.70 -3.43 9.46
C LEU A 34 28.65 -2.12 8.65
N GLY A 35 29.50 -2.00 7.62
CA GLY A 35 29.47 -0.89 6.69
C GLY A 35 28.11 -0.85 6.00
N PHE A 36 27.46 0.31 6.05
CA PHE A 36 26.28 0.61 5.25
C PHE A 36 26.58 0.28 3.77
N PRO A 37 25.66 -0.33 3.01
CA PRO A 37 25.97 -0.78 1.67
C PRO A 37 26.22 0.43 0.76
N TRP A 38 27.49 0.57 0.35
CA TRP A 38 27.98 1.69 -0.46
C TRP A 38 29.18 1.24 -1.30
N ASP A 39 29.06 0.12 -2.02
CA ASP A 39 30.11 -0.28 -2.96
C ASP A 39 29.86 0.34 -4.34
N SER A 40 30.51 1.48 -4.56
CA SER A 40 30.52 2.31 -5.78
C SER A 40 29.21 3.02 -6.17
N SER A 41 29.24 4.36 -6.14
CA SER A 41 28.20 5.27 -6.64
C SER A 41 28.09 5.34 -8.16
N GLU A 42 28.27 4.22 -8.86
CA GLU A 42 28.12 4.13 -10.32
C GLU A 42 26.88 3.30 -10.74
N ASN A 43 26.24 2.54 -9.82
CA ASN A 43 25.30 1.47 -10.19
C ASN A 43 23.97 1.38 -9.38
N GLY A 44 23.24 2.50 -9.27
CA GLY A 44 21.81 2.54 -8.87
C GLY A 44 21.53 2.90 -7.40
N LYS A 45 20.28 3.29 -7.09
CA LYS A 45 19.84 3.69 -5.73
C LYS A 45 19.43 2.47 -4.92
N GLU A 46 19.98 2.26 -3.73
CA GLU A 46 19.58 1.08 -2.93
C GLU A 46 18.20 1.29 -2.27
N ASP A 47 17.34 0.26 -2.32
CA ASP A 47 16.01 0.26 -1.69
C ASP A 47 16.19 0.14 -0.17
N VAL A 48 15.87 1.23 0.56
CA VAL A 48 16.14 1.39 1.98
C VAL A 48 15.07 0.66 2.80
N PHE A 49 15.15 -0.68 2.81
CA PHE A 49 14.18 -1.62 3.41
C PHE A 49 14.03 -1.56 4.95
N GLY A 50 14.49 -0.50 5.61
CA GLY A 50 14.24 -0.27 7.04
C GLY A 50 13.30 0.91 7.21
N ARG A 51 12.09 0.70 7.74
CA ARG A 51 11.24 1.83 8.13
C ARG A 51 11.95 2.76 9.11
N SER A 52 12.74 2.22 10.04
CA SER A 52 13.64 3.00 10.91
C SER A 52 14.73 3.82 10.17
N LEU A 53 15.13 3.45 8.95
CA LEU A 53 16.14 4.16 8.14
C LEU A 53 15.51 5.25 7.25
N VAL A 54 14.31 5.01 6.74
CA VAL A 54 13.51 6.05 6.08
C VAL A 54 13.04 7.06 7.14
N GLY A 55 12.61 6.55 8.29
CA GLY A 55 12.10 7.29 9.43
C GLY A 55 10.67 7.76 9.23
N VAL A 56 10.41 8.94 9.79
CA VAL A 56 9.16 9.67 9.66
C VAL A 56 8.95 10.11 8.20
N PRO A 57 7.77 9.88 7.59
CA PRO A 57 7.49 10.30 6.22
C PRO A 57 7.41 11.82 6.08
N ASP A 58 7.93 12.36 4.99
CA ASP A 58 7.80 13.79 4.65
C ASP A 58 6.44 14.02 3.96
N PRO A 59 5.48 14.74 4.59
CA PRO A 59 4.09 14.78 4.15
C PRO A 59 3.92 15.52 2.81
N TYR A 60 2.87 15.19 2.05
CA TYR A 60 2.51 16.00 0.89
C TYR A 60 1.97 17.36 1.34
N VAL A 61 2.37 18.45 0.67
CA VAL A 61 1.85 19.80 0.94
C VAL A 61 0.94 20.24 -0.21
N PRO A 62 -0.39 20.26 -0.04
CA PRO A 62 -1.33 20.71 -1.06
C PRO A 62 -1.05 22.12 -1.56
N ALA A 63 -1.48 22.44 -2.78
CA ALA A 63 -1.43 23.81 -3.27
C ALA A 63 -2.51 24.64 -2.56
N SER A 64 -2.08 25.62 -1.74
CA SER A 64 -3.00 26.48 -0.98
C SER A 64 -3.98 27.23 -1.89
N GLU A 65 -3.57 27.58 -3.11
CA GLU A 65 -4.44 28.20 -4.12
C GLU A 65 -5.63 27.31 -4.55
N LEU A 66 -5.51 25.99 -4.45
CA LEU A 66 -6.62 25.05 -4.69
C LEU A 66 -7.49 24.91 -3.43
N LEU A 67 -6.86 24.87 -2.24
CA LEU A 67 -7.57 24.76 -0.96
C LEU A 67 -8.38 26.02 -0.59
N ASP A 68 -7.89 27.21 -0.93
CA ASP A 68 -8.52 28.50 -0.60
C ASP A 68 -9.84 28.69 -1.37
N ASN A 69 -10.00 28.07 -2.54
CA ASN A 69 -11.22 28.14 -3.35
C ASN A 69 -11.42 26.90 -4.26
N PRO A 70 -11.74 25.72 -3.68
CA PRO A 70 -11.71 24.45 -4.41
C PRO A 70 -12.78 24.34 -5.50
N VAL A 71 -13.92 25.03 -5.35
CA VAL A 71 -15.02 25.00 -6.34
C VAL A 71 -14.63 25.74 -7.62
N ASP A 72 -14.08 26.96 -7.50
CA ASP A 72 -13.63 27.71 -8.67
C ASP A 72 -12.37 27.08 -9.29
N ALA A 73 -11.47 26.53 -8.46
CA ALA A 73 -10.31 25.79 -8.93
C ALA A 73 -10.70 24.54 -9.75
N GLU A 74 -11.66 23.75 -9.25
CA GLU A 74 -12.20 22.60 -9.97
C GLU A 74 -12.85 23.03 -11.30
N ALA A 75 -13.65 24.09 -11.30
CA ALA A 75 -14.27 24.63 -12.51
C ALA A 75 -13.25 25.15 -13.53
N GLU A 76 -12.15 25.78 -13.07
CA GLU A 76 -11.04 26.18 -13.94
C GLU A 76 -10.34 24.97 -14.53
N LEU A 77 -9.90 23.98 -13.73
CA LEU A 77 -9.15 22.84 -14.23
C LEU A 77 -9.99 21.98 -15.20
N LYS A 78 -11.32 21.96 -15.05
CA LYS A 78 -12.24 21.34 -16.01
C LYS A 78 -12.27 22.06 -17.36
N THR A 79 -12.15 23.38 -17.37
CA THR A 79 -12.36 24.23 -18.58
C THR A 79 -11.06 24.84 -19.16
N ASN A 80 -9.89 24.49 -18.61
CA ASN A 80 -8.60 25.02 -19.03
C ASN A 80 -7.50 23.93 -18.96
N MET A 81 -7.32 23.18 -20.04
CA MET A 81 -6.38 22.06 -20.12
C MET A 81 -4.92 22.49 -19.91
N ARG A 82 -4.54 23.70 -20.33
CA ARG A 82 -3.19 24.24 -20.04
C ARG A 82 -2.97 24.43 -18.54
N ARG A 83 -3.93 25.04 -17.83
CA ARG A 83 -3.84 25.20 -16.37
C ARG A 83 -3.91 23.87 -15.64
N ARG A 84 -4.74 22.92 -16.11
CA ARG A 84 -4.79 21.54 -15.60
C ARG A 84 -3.42 20.87 -15.65
N ARG A 85 -2.71 20.98 -16.79
CA ARG A 85 -1.36 20.42 -16.98
C ARG A 85 -0.29 21.14 -16.16
N GLU A 86 -0.38 22.47 -16.04
CA GLU A 86 0.53 23.25 -15.16
C GLU A 86 0.44 22.80 -13.71
N VAL A 87 -0.77 22.72 -13.14
CA VAL A 87 -0.99 22.24 -11.77
C VAL A 87 -0.52 20.79 -11.62
N ALA A 88 -0.80 19.92 -12.59
CA ALA A 88 -0.33 18.53 -12.57
C ALA A 88 1.20 18.41 -12.51
N TRP A 89 1.93 19.22 -13.29
CA TRP A 89 3.39 19.28 -13.20
C TRP A 89 3.88 19.79 -11.84
N GLN A 90 3.18 20.74 -11.22
CA GLN A 90 3.50 21.24 -9.88
C GLN A 90 3.27 20.18 -8.78
N SER A 91 2.12 19.49 -8.81
CA SER A 91 1.81 18.41 -7.87
C SER A 91 2.76 17.21 -8.06
N ALA A 92 3.10 16.85 -9.30
CA ALA A 92 4.13 15.87 -9.60
C ALA A 92 5.52 16.29 -9.07
N PHE A 93 5.92 17.55 -9.25
CA PHE A 93 7.21 18.06 -8.74
C PHE A 93 7.31 17.87 -7.21
N LYS A 94 6.29 18.28 -6.45
CA LYS A 94 6.25 18.12 -4.97
C LYS A 94 6.38 16.66 -4.53
N VAL A 95 5.76 15.75 -5.26
CA VAL A 95 5.80 14.29 -5.01
C VAL A 95 7.20 13.72 -5.29
N LEU A 96 7.88 14.22 -6.32
CA LEU A 96 9.21 13.78 -6.76
C LEU A 96 10.38 14.50 -6.06
N GLU A 97 10.10 15.57 -5.33
CA GLU A 97 11.08 16.43 -4.66
C GLU A 97 12.05 15.63 -3.77
N PRO A 98 13.37 15.86 -3.83
CA PRO A 98 14.35 15.12 -3.06
C PRO A 98 14.38 15.55 -1.59
N VAL A 99 13.85 14.70 -0.70
CA VAL A 99 13.82 14.87 0.77
C VAL A 99 14.89 14.00 1.44
N PRO A 100 15.46 14.39 2.59
CA PRO A 100 16.47 13.60 3.31
C PRO A 100 15.86 12.33 3.93
N LEU A 101 16.69 11.29 4.07
CA LEU A 101 16.38 10.12 4.91
C LEU A 101 16.46 10.49 6.39
N LEU A 102 15.35 10.96 6.97
CA LEU A 102 15.28 11.41 8.36
C LEU A 102 15.65 10.30 9.35
N GLY A 103 15.18 9.06 9.13
CA GLY A 103 15.52 7.94 10.03
C GLY A 103 17.01 7.57 10.06
N LEU A 104 17.73 7.81 8.97
CA LEU A 104 19.19 7.68 8.93
C LEU A 104 19.87 8.84 9.67
N GLN A 105 19.35 10.07 9.54
CA GLN A 105 19.84 11.20 10.32
C GLN A 105 19.64 10.96 11.83
N ASP A 106 18.44 10.54 12.23
CA ASP A 106 18.13 10.20 13.62
C ASP A 106 19.09 9.13 14.16
N GLN A 107 19.37 8.08 13.38
CA GLN A 107 20.31 7.01 13.75
C GLN A 107 21.78 7.49 13.86
N ILE A 108 22.20 8.45 13.03
CA ILE A 108 23.51 9.11 13.14
C ILE A 108 23.58 9.94 14.43
N GLU A 109 22.52 10.67 14.76
CA GLU A 109 22.46 11.54 15.95
C GLU A 109 22.17 10.79 17.26
N ALA A 110 21.66 9.54 17.19
CA ALA A 110 21.15 8.78 18.35
C ALA A 110 22.21 8.42 19.40
N LEU A 111 23.45 8.10 19.00
CA LEU A 111 24.50 7.62 19.90
C LEU A 111 25.82 8.39 19.72
N PRO A 112 26.54 8.69 20.82
CA PRO A 112 27.82 9.39 20.76
C PRO A 112 28.93 8.53 20.17
N GLU A 113 30.03 9.16 19.73
CA GLU A 113 31.25 8.45 19.31
C GLU A 113 31.78 7.56 20.42
N CYS A 114 32.13 6.33 20.08
CA CYS A 114 32.84 5.46 21.02
C CYS A 114 34.28 5.93 21.25
N PRO A 115 34.86 5.66 22.43
CA PRO A 115 36.30 5.82 22.66
C PRO A 115 37.11 5.07 21.59
N ALA A 116 38.22 5.65 21.14
CA ALA A 116 39.00 5.14 20.01
C ALA A 116 39.58 3.73 20.20
N GLU A 117 39.59 3.22 21.44
CA GLU A 117 39.96 1.86 21.78
C GLU A 117 38.86 0.83 21.47
N VAL A 118 37.59 1.23 21.43
CA VAL A 118 36.42 0.38 21.16
C VAL A 118 36.33 0.08 19.66
N SER A 119 36.07 -1.18 19.31
CA SER A 119 35.83 -1.61 17.93
C SER A 119 34.36 -2.00 17.72
N THR A 120 33.88 -2.02 16.47
CA THR A 120 32.55 -2.56 16.12
C THR A 120 32.32 -3.97 16.67
N ARG A 121 33.35 -4.81 16.73
CA ARG A 121 33.28 -6.15 17.36
C ARG A 121 33.14 -6.12 18.90
N ASP A 122 33.46 -5.01 19.54
CA ASP A 122 33.17 -4.80 20.96
C ASP A 122 31.68 -4.41 21.14
N ILE A 123 31.17 -3.51 20.29
CA ILE A 123 29.75 -3.11 20.20
C ILE A 123 28.85 -4.33 19.90
N ASP A 124 29.18 -5.13 18.88
CA ASP A 124 28.45 -6.36 18.55
C ASP A 124 28.42 -7.38 19.69
N ARG A 125 29.40 -7.35 20.59
CA ARG A 125 29.45 -8.24 21.76
C ARG A 125 28.63 -7.67 22.91
N CYS A 126 28.57 -6.35 23.04
CA CYS A 126 27.62 -5.67 23.94
C CYS A 126 26.18 -6.08 23.64
N ALA A 127 25.74 -5.93 22.39
CA ALA A 127 24.39 -6.27 21.92
C ALA A 127 24.03 -7.78 21.97
N ARG A 128 24.96 -8.64 22.45
CA ARG A 128 24.80 -10.08 22.61
C ARG A 128 24.96 -10.57 24.06
N GLN A 129 24.87 -9.68 25.05
CA GLN A 129 24.74 -10.12 26.44
C GLN A 129 23.29 -10.56 26.72
N ASP A 130 23.14 -11.75 27.31
CA ASP A 130 21.85 -12.44 27.45
C ASP A 130 21.05 -12.00 28.71
N ASP A 131 21.66 -11.24 29.62
CA ASP A 131 21.05 -10.78 30.88
C ASP A 131 21.65 -9.45 31.38
N ALA A 132 20.97 -8.82 32.34
CA ALA A 132 21.33 -7.51 32.88
C ALA A 132 22.67 -7.48 33.64
N ASP A 133 23.03 -8.55 34.35
CA ASP A 133 24.31 -8.62 35.09
C ASP A 133 25.49 -8.77 34.11
N ALA A 134 25.34 -9.62 33.09
CA ALA A 134 26.30 -9.77 32.00
C ALA A 134 26.45 -8.48 31.18
N CYS A 135 25.33 -7.79 30.92
CA CYS A 135 25.30 -6.49 30.25
C CYS A 135 26.08 -5.43 31.04
N ALA A 136 25.76 -5.25 32.32
CA ALA A 136 26.43 -4.28 33.19
C ALA A 136 27.91 -4.60 33.45
N ALA A 137 28.32 -5.87 33.36
CA ALA A 137 29.71 -6.30 33.52
C ALA A 137 30.55 -6.23 32.23
N PHE A 138 29.97 -5.88 31.08
CA PHE A 138 30.67 -5.87 29.80
C PHE A 138 31.54 -4.61 29.61
N ALA A 139 32.79 -4.68 30.04
CA ALA A 139 33.80 -3.63 29.89
C ALA A 139 35.00 -4.09 29.03
N PRO A 140 34.90 -4.09 27.69
CA PRO A 140 36.01 -4.47 26.83
C PRO A 140 37.12 -3.42 26.87
N LYS A 141 38.37 -3.87 26.98
CA LYS A 141 39.58 -3.00 27.00
C LYS A 141 39.52 -1.91 28.09
N ASP A 142 38.93 -2.24 29.23
CA ASP A 142 38.76 -1.34 30.39
C ASP A 142 37.88 -0.10 30.12
N VAL A 143 37.01 -0.15 29.10
CA VAL A 143 35.98 0.86 28.83
C VAL A 143 34.70 0.50 29.60
N ASP A 144 34.54 1.09 30.78
CA ASP A 144 33.33 0.96 31.60
C ASP A 144 32.12 1.64 30.94
N GLY A 145 30.93 1.05 31.10
CA GLY A 145 29.67 1.67 30.68
C GLY A 145 29.41 1.68 29.17
N LEU A 146 30.12 0.85 28.39
CA LEU A 146 29.83 0.62 26.96
C LEU A 146 28.42 0.03 26.73
N CYS A 147 27.86 -0.65 27.73
CA CYS A 147 26.56 -1.30 27.66
C CYS A 147 25.57 -0.75 28.67
N ALA A 148 24.31 -0.65 28.26
CA ALA A 148 23.16 -0.42 29.11
C ALA A 148 22.11 -1.52 28.87
N TRP A 149 21.46 -1.96 29.94
CA TRP A 149 20.34 -2.90 29.85
C TRP A 149 19.04 -2.12 29.67
N ASP A 150 18.27 -2.45 28.64
CA ASP A 150 16.92 -1.95 28.41
C ASP A 150 15.91 -2.93 29.02
N GLU A 151 15.26 -2.50 30.10
CA GLU A 151 14.24 -3.27 30.80
C GLU A 151 12.94 -3.43 29.99
N ALA A 152 12.65 -2.52 29.05
CA ALA A 152 11.43 -2.57 28.24
C ALA A 152 11.51 -3.66 27.16
N THR A 153 12.66 -3.80 26.51
CA THR A 153 12.91 -4.86 25.52
C THR A 153 13.52 -6.12 26.11
N SER A 154 14.03 -6.06 27.34
CA SER A 154 14.90 -7.10 27.94
C SER A 154 16.12 -7.41 27.07
N THR A 155 16.80 -6.38 26.57
CA THR A 155 18.02 -6.51 25.75
C THR A 155 19.15 -5.65 26.27
N CYS A 156 20.39 -6.11 26.05
CA CYS A 156 21.57 -5.28 26.23
C CYS A 156 21.82 -4.42 24.98
N GLN A 157 22.06 -3.13 25.15
CA GLN A 157 22.29 -2.17 24.07
C GLN A 157 23.60 -1.38 24.29
N PRO A 158 24.33 -1.00 23.23
CA PRO A 158 25.51 -0.16 23.34
C PRO A 158 25.14 1.29 23.68
N THR A 159 25.97 1.96 24.48
CA THR A 159 25.82 3.37 24.86
C THR A 159 26.54 4.34 23.92
N CYS A 160 27.31 3.79 22.98
CA CYS A 160 27.96 4.50 21.88
C CYS A 160 27.94 3.59 20.65
N ASP A 161 27.57 4.13 19.50
CA ASP A 161 27.63 3.49 18.18
C ASP A 161 27.36 4.57 17.11
N HIS A 162 28.13 5.67 17.15
CA HIS A 162 27.92 6.80 16.24
C HIS A 162 28.12 6.36 14.79
N LEU A 163 27.00 6.17 14.09
CA LEU A 163 27.00 5.97 12.66
C LEU A 163 27.53 7.24 12.00
N THR A 164 28.49 7.08 11.10
CA THR A 164 29.07 8.20 10.34
C THR A 164 28.93 7.94 8.85
N LEU A 165 28.64 9.01 8.11
CA LEU A 165 28.80 8.99 6.65
C LEU A 165 30.29 9.10 6.30
N PRO A 166 30.73 8.58 5.14
CA PRO A 166 32.08 8.80 4.64
C PRO A 166 32.43 10.29 4.56
N ASP A 167 33.69 10.64 4.85
CA ASP A 167 34.19 12.02 4.99
C ASP A 167 33.62 12.99 3.93
N GLY A 168 32.76 13.91 4.36
CA GLY A 168 32.21 14.99 3.55
C GLY A 168 30.96 14.64 2.72
N GLN A 169 30.34 13.48 2.92
CA GLN A 169 29.04 13.16 2.34
C GLN A 169 27.87 13.75 3.15
N GLU A 170 26.83 14.20 2.46
CA GLU A 170 25.55 14.63 3.06
C GLU A 170 24.56 13.45 3.17
N ILE A 171 23.53 13.57 4.01
CA ILE A 171 22.44 12.59 4.11
C ILE A 171 21.84 12.34 2.71
N PRO A 172 21.77 11.08 2.23
CA PRO A 172 21.16 10.78 0.94
C PRO A 172 19.70 11.25 0.88
N LYS A 173 19.32 11.75 -0.30
CA LYS A 173 17.95 12.21 -0.57
C LYS A 173 17.22 11.22 -1.48
N ILE A 174 15.96 11.00 -1.19
CA ILE A 174 15.04 10.19 -2.00
C ILE A 174 13.82 11.04 -2.40
N PRO A 175 13.06 10.68 -3.45
CA PRO A 175 11.80 11.36 -3.76
C PRO A 175 10.86 11.34 -2.57
N ARG A 176 10.15 12.44 -2.27
CA ARG A 176 9.21 12.58 -1.14
C ARG A 176 8.31 11.36 -0.99
N TRP A 177 7.72 10.89 -2.08
CA TRP A 177 6.83 9.72 -2.08
C TRP A 177 7.47 8.42 -1.60
N ALA A 178 8.77 8.23 -1.81
CA ALA A 178 9.47 7.03 -1.35
C ALA A 178 9.68 7.01 0.18
N THR A 179 9.38 8.12 0.87
CA THR A 179 9.29 8.11 2.35
C THR A 179 7.96 7.58 2.88
N TRP A 180 6.93 7.50 2.05
CA TRP A 180 5.56 7.19 2.46
C TRP A 180 5.35 5.70 2.78
N TYR A 181 4.15 5.35 3.23
CA TYR A 181 3.83 4.02 3.75
C TYR A 181 3.54 3.01 2.63
N GLY A 182 4.07 1.79 2.75
CA GLY A 182 3.63 0.62 1.97
C GLY A 182 2.52 -0.17 2.67
N VAL A 183 2.11 -1.29 2.07
CA VAL A 183 1.12 -2.20 2.68
C VAL A 183 1.63 -2.83 3.99
N GLU A 184 2.93 -3.06 4.10
CA GLU A 184 3.59 -3.58 5.30
C GLU A 184 3.56 -2.59 6.46
N ASP A 185 3.76 -1.29 6.17
CA ASP A 185 3.60 -0.20 7.14
C ASP A 185 2.14 -0.10 7.60
N ILE A 186 1.19 -0.12 6.66
CA ILE A 186 -0.25 -0.09 6.97
C ILE A 186 -0.63 -1.26 7.90
N ASN A 187 -0.13 -2.47 7.61
CA ASN A 187 -0.39 -3.65 8.43
C ASN A 187 0.15 -3.48 9.85
N ARG A 188 1.37 -2.97 10.00
CA ARG A 188 2.01 -2.72 11.29
C ARG A 188 1.32 -1.61 12.08
N ILE A 189 0.94 -0.52 11.42
CA ILE A 189 0.17 0.59 11.99
C ILE A 189 -1.19 0.10 12.47
N PHE A 190 -1.97 -0.57 11.61
CA PHE A 190 -3.31 -1.06 11.98
C PHE A 190 -3.25 -2.02 13.16
N LYS A 191 -2.32 -2.99 13.14
CA LYS A 191 -2.06 -3.90 14.26
C LYS A 191 -1.77 -3.17 15.56
N HIS A 192 -0.87 -2.18 15.53
CA HIS A 192 -0.47 -1.46 16.73
C HIS A 192 -1.60 -0.57 17.27
N ALA A 193 -2.38 0.07 16.40
CA ALA A 193 -3.53 0.88 16.80
C ALA A 193 -4.67 0.00 17.36
N TYR A 194 -5.06 -1.07 16.65
CA TYR A 194 -6.12 -1.99 17.06
C TYR A 194 -5.79 -2.78 18.33
N ALA A 195 -4.49 -3.06 18.57
CA ALA A 195 -4.02 -3.65 19.82
C ALA A 195 -4.21 -2.76 21.06
N GLN A 196 -4.37 -1.44 20.90
CA GLN A 196 -4.62 -0.51 22.01
C GLN A 196 -6.09 -0.43 22.42
N LEU A 197 -7.03 -0.87 21.57
CA LEU A 197 -8.44 -0.99 21.95
C LEU A 197 -8.61 -2.10 23.00
N THR A 198 -9.53 -1.89 23.94
CA THR A 198 -10.04 -2.92 24.85
C THR A 198 -10.88 -3.95 24.11
N ASP A 199 -11.18 -5.10 24.71
CA ASP A 199 -11.99 -6.14 24.05
C ASP A 199 -13.44 -5.68 23.79
N GLU A 200 -13.97 -4.82 24.67
CA GLU A 200 -15.22 -4.08 24.44
C GLU A 200 -15.09 -3.11 23.27
N GLU A 201 -13.99 -2.34 23.26
CA GLU A 201 -13.48 -1.49 22.18
C GLU A 201 -13.59 -2.15 20.79
N ARG A 202 -12.88 -3.27 20.67
CA ARG A 202 -12.67 -4.08 19.46
C ARG A 202 -13.96 -4.67 18.92
N LEU A 203 -14.79 -5.27 19.77
CA LEU A 203 -16.02 -5.90 19.30
C LEU A 203 -17.13 -4.90 19.02
N ALA A 204 -17.20 -3.77 19.73
CA ALA A 204 -18.03 -2.64 19.31
C ALA A 204 -17.60 -2.04 17.95
N ARG A 205 -16.45 -2.47 17.40
CA ARG A 205 -15.76 -1.87 16.25
C ARG A 205 -15.63 -0.35 16.43
N ALA A 206 -15.29 0.09 17.65
CA ALA A 206 -15.21 1.51 17.95
C ALA A 206 -14.09 2.17 17.13
N PRO A 207 -14.26 3.43 16.69
CA PRO A 207 -13.24 4.14 15.92
C PRO A 207 -11.96 4.32 16.74
N LEU A 208 -10.82 4.22 16.06
CA LEU A 208 -9.51 4.52 16.66
C LEU A 208 -9.41 6.02 16.98
N SER A 209 -8.89 6.35 18.16
CA SER A 209 -8.59 7.74 18.51
C SER A 209 -7.31 8.23 17.83
N ASP A 210 -7.16 9.55 17.66
CA ASP A 210 -5.94 10.11 17.10
C ASP A 210 -4.71 9.78 17.96
N VAL A 211 -4.85 9.68 19.29
CA VAL A 211 -3.75 9.19 20.16
C VAL A 211 -3.33 7.77 19.76
N GLN A 212 -4.28 6.84 19.58
CA GLN A 212 -3.97 5.46 19.22
C GLN A 212 -3.31 5.33 17.84
N ILE A 213 -3.72 6.18 16.89
CA ILE A 213 -3.15 6.22 15.54
C ILE A 213 -1.76 6.88 15.55
N GLY A 214 -1.57 7.94 16.35
CA GLY A 214 -0.28 8.60 16.55
C GLY A 214 0.75 7.67 17.16
N ASP A 215 0.40 6.96 18.25
CA ASP A 215 1.24 5.95 18.89
C ASP A 215 1.66 4.87 17.87
N ALA A 216 0.72 4.43 17.04
CA ALA A 216 0.99 3.44 15.98
C ALA A 216 1.86 3.98 14.83
N PHE A 217 1.73 5.26 14.47
CA PHE A 217 2.61 5.93 13.51
C PHE A 217 4.05 6.00 14.08
N HIS A 218 4.21 6.49 15.31
CA HIS A 218 5.50 6.60 15.99
C HIS A 218 6.20 5.24 16.14
N TYR A 219 5.46 4.21 16.58
CA TYR A 219 5.94 2.83 16.62
C TYR A 219 6.36 2.34 15.23
N ASN A 220 5.61 2.65 14.18
CA ASN A 220 5.98 2.26 12.82
C ASN A 220 7.28 2.96 12.39
N HIS A 221 7.40 4.28 12.55
CA HIS A 221 8.60 5.06 12.14
C HIS A 221 9.89 4.56 12.76
N THR A 222 9.84 4.11 14.01
CA THR A 222 11.00 3.57 14.74
C THR A 222 11.20 2.07 14.53
N ALA A 223 10.30 1.37 13.83
CA ALA A 223 10.36 -0.07 13.64
C ALA A 223 11.57 -0.49 12.77
N VAL A 224 12.55 -1.12 13.43
CA VAL A 224 13.68 -1.76 12.76
C VAL A 224 13.19 -3.06 12.11
N GLU A 225 13.25 -3.16 10.78
CA GLU A 225 12.96 -4.39 10.02
C GLU A 225 14.08 -5.46 10.15
N ARG A 226 14.62 -5.64 11.36
CA ARG A 226 15.52 -6.76 11.70
C ARG A 226 14.73 -7.91 12.29
N SER A 227 14.03 -8.64 11.43
CA SER A 227 13.63 -10.00 11.78
C SER A 227 14.86 -10.91 11.83
N SER A 228 15.41 -11.09 13.04
CA SER A 228 16.52 -12.02 13.29
C SER A 228 16.13 -13.51 13.16
N ARG A 229 14.87 -13.82 12.81
CA ARG A 229 14.33 -15.20 12.76
C ARG A 229 13.50 -15.55 11.53
N TRP A 230 13.01 -14.59 10.75
CA TRP A 230 12.13 -14.84 9.59
C TRP A 230 12.58 -14.04 8.35
N PRO A 231 13.32 -14.67 7.42
CA PRO A 231 13.45 -14.17 6.05
C PRO A 231 12.09 -14.15 5.37
N LEU A 232 11.88 -13.24 4.40
CA LEU A 232 10.66 -13.14 3.58
C LEU A 232 10.19 -14.51 3.05
N ARG A 233 11.13 -15.33 2.56
CA ARG A 233 10.89 -16.72 2.10
C ARG A 233 10.15 -17.57 3.14
N ARG A 234 10.47 -17.45 4.43
CA ARG A 234 9.84 -18.21 5.53
C ARG A 234 8.42 -17.75 5.84
N TYR A 235 8.13 -16.46 5.63
CA TYR A 235 6.76 -15.95 5.66
C TYR A 235 5.95 -16.51 4.50
N THR A 236 6.52 -16.53 3.29
CA THR A 236 5.92 -17.19 2.12
C THR A 236 5.67 -18.68 2.37
N ASP A 237 6.65 -19.42 2.92
CA ASP A 237 6.51 -20.84 3.28
C ASP A 237 5.36 -21.08 4.29
N ALA A 238 5.21 -20.22 5.30
CA ALA A 238 4.14 -20.33 6.29
C ALA A 238 2.75 -19.97 5.75
N VAL A 239 2.67 -19.09 4.74
CA VAL A 239 1.42 -18.76 4.03
C VAL A 239 1.06 -19.83 2.99
N LEU A 240 2.05 -20.48 2.38
CA LEU A 240 1.87 -21.63 1.47
C LEU A 240 1.20 -22.82 2.17
N ASP A 241 1.55 -23.10 3.44
CA ASP A 241 0.91 -24.14 4.26
C ASP A 241 -0.55 -23.80 4.65
N LEU A 242 -0.97 -22.53 4.61
CA LEU A 242 -2.31 -22.09 5.00
C LEU A 242 -3.29 -22.00 3.82
N TYR A 243 -2.82 -21.70 2.61
CA TYR A 243 -3.65 -21.54 1.42
C TYR A 243 -2.99 -22.17 0.17
N GLY A 244 -3.40 -23.39 -0.19
CA GLY A 244 -2.81 -24.17 -1.29
C GLY A 244 -2.85 -23.46 -2.66
N CYS A 245 -1.94 -23.84 -3.57
CA CYS A 245 -1.74 -23.17 -4.86
C CYS A 245 -2.80 -23.57 -5.93
N GLU A 246 -3.30 -22.59 -6.68
CA GLU A 246 -4.39 -22.77 -7.67
C GLU A 246 -3.90 -22.97 -9.12
N ILE A 247 -2.61 -22.78 -9.43
CA ILE A 247 -2.10 -22.97 -10.80
C ILE A 247 -1.74 -24.43 -11.08
N GLU A 248 -2.19 -24.95 -12.22
CA GLU A 248 -1.85 -26.31 -12.66
C GLU A 248 -0.34 -26.47 -12.90
N ARG A 249 0.17 -27.63 -12.49
CA ARG A 249 1.55 -28.05 -12.69
C ARG A 249 1.74 -28.61 -14.10
N PHE A 250 2.81 -28.19 -14.77
CA PHE A 250 3.11 -28.66 -16.12
C PHE A 250 3.66 -30.09 -16.13
N GLU A 251 3.45 -30.81 -17.24
CA GLU A 251 3.93 -32.19 -17.39
C GLU A 251 5.48 -32.23 -17.42
N GLY A 252 6.07 -32.86 -16.40
CA GLY A 252 7.54 -32.96 -16.24
C GLY A 252 8.18 -31.85 -15.42
N GLU A 253 7.42 -30.85 -14.96
CA GLU A 253 7.87 -29.80 -14.05
C GLU A 253 8.24 -30.37 -12.68
N SER A 254 9.36 -29.94 -12.07
CA SER A 254 9.74 -30.39 -10.73
C SER A 254 8.83 -29.78 -9.66
N GLU A 255 8.83 -30.35 -8.44
CA GLU A 255 8.06 -29.77 -7.34
C GLU A 255 8.60 -28.38 -6.98
N GLU A 256 9.92 -28.24 -6.98
CA GLU A 256 10.61 -26.99 -6.62
C GLU A 256 10.35 -25.90 -7.67
N ASP A 257 10.34 -26.24 -8.97
CA ASP A 257 10.02 -25.29 -10.05
C ASP A 257 8.54 -24.88 -10.04
N TRP A 258 7.62 -25.82 -9.77
CA TRP A 258 6.18 -25.52 -9.65
C TRP A 258 5.90 -24.63 -8.43
N GLN A 259 6.52 -24.92 -7.27
CA GLN A 259 6.41 -24.08 -6.07
C GLN A 259 7.02 -22.69 -6.29
N GLN A 260 8.15 -22.60 -7.01
CA GLN A 260 8.74 -21.32 -7.42
C GLN A 260 7.79 -20.51 -8.30
N ARG A 261 7.16 -21.13 -9.31
CA ARG A 261 6.13 -20.49 -10.14
C ARG A 261 4.85 -20.13 -9.38
N CYS A 262 4.44 -20.94 -8.39
CA CYS A 262 3.36 -20.60 -7.46
C CYS A 262 3.69 -19.38 -6.60
N ALA A 263 4.95 -19.25 -6.15
CA ALA A 263 5.42 -18.09 -5.42
C ALA A 263 5.50 -16.84 -6.32
N GLU A 264 5.99 -16.96 -7.56
CA GLU A 264 6.07 -15.87 -8.54
C GLU A 264 4.68 -15.37 -8.95
N ALA A 265 3.75 -16.26 -9.28
CA ALA A 265 2.35 -15.93 -9.62
C ALA A 265 1.53 -15.38 -8.43
N ARG A 266 2.06 -15.48 -7.20
CA ARG A 266 1.53 -14.82 -6.00
C ARG A 266 2.30 -13.55 -5.63
N GLN A 267 3.57 -13.42 -5.97
CA GLN A 267 4.29 -12.14 -5.92
C GLN A 267 3.67 -11.13 -6.89
N SER A 268 3.16 -11.56 -8.05
CA SER A 268 2.31 -10.75 -8.94
C SER A 268 0.85 -10.60 -8.45
N LYS A 269 0.58 -10.85 -7.16
CA LYS A 269 -0.71 -10.63 -6.48
C LYS A 269 -0.56 -9.97 -5.11
N PHE A 270 0.61 -10.06 -4.47
CA PHE A 270 0.99 -9.22 -3.34
C PHE A 270 1.54 -7.88 -3.84
N SER A 271 0.64 -6.91 -4.05
CA SER A 271 0.89 -5.64 -4.73
C SER A 271 1.39 -5.81 -6.18
N GLY A 272 0.48 -5.58 -7.12
CA GLY A 272 0.82 -5.33 -8.52
C GLY A 272 0.53 -6.46 -9.50
N SER A 273 -0.29 -6.12 -10.50
CA SER A 273 -0.33 -6.81 -11.78
C SER A 273 1.07 -6.93 -12.38
N SER A 274 1.33 -8.02 -13.12
CA SER A 274 2.51 -8.15 -13.97
C SER A 274 2.65 -6.92 -14.86
N ALA A 275 3.82 -6.29 -14.82
CA ALA A 275 4.11 -5.11 -15.62
C ALA A 275 4.98 -5.45 -16.84
N ALA A 276 4.87 -4.62 -17.88
CA ALA A 276 5.66 -4.76 -19.11
C ALA A 276 7.16 -4.86 -18.81
N GLY A 277 7.85 -5.78 -19.48
CA GLY A 277 9.25 -6.08 -19.20
C GLY A 277 9.51 -6.79 -17.86
N GLY A 278 8.68 -7.79 -17.51
CA GLY A 278 8.90 -8.69 -16.37
C GLY A 278 8.78 -8.04 -15.00
N GLY A 279 7.93 -7.00 -14.90
CA GLY A 279 7.93 -6.06 -13.79
C GLY A 279 6.90 -6.29 -12.69
N ILE A 280 6.99 -5.46 -11.63
CA ILE A 280 6.07 -5.40 -10.49
C ILE A 280 5.42 -4.01 -10.38
N ALA A 281 4.29 -3.88 -9.68
CA ALA A 281 3.71 -2.57 -9.36
C ALA A 281 3.44 -2.42 -7.86
N ARG A 282 4.05 -1.41 -7.22
CA ARG A 282 3.90 -1.12 -5.79
C ARG A 282 3.00 0.09 -5.57
N MET A 283 2.18 0.06 -4.54
CA MET A 283 1.43 1.22 -4.06
C MET A 283 2.16 1.87 -2.88
N VAL A 284 2.08 3.20 -2.74
CA VAL A 284 2.38 3.88 -1.46
C VAL A 284 1.34 4.96 -1.13
N TYR A 285 1.18 5.22 0.15
CA TYR A 285 0.06 5.97 0.74
C TYR A 285 0.59 7.12 1.60
N SER A 286 0.18 8.35 1.34
CA SER A 286 0.60 9.51 2.15
C SER A 286 0.11 9.37 3.61
N PRO A 287 0.70 10.12 4.57
CA PRO A 287 0.29 10.01 5.97
C PRO A 287 -1.19 10.33 6.20
N ALA A 288 -1.73 11.33 5.51
CA ALA A 288 -3.17 11.64 5.51
C ALA A 288 -4.06 10.51 4.97
N MET A 289 -3.62 9.81 3.91
CA MET A 289 -4.32 8.66 3.34
C MET A 289 -4.45 7.53 4.38
N VAL A 290 -3.36 7.19 5.07
CA VAL A 290 -3.37 6.15 6.11
C VAL A 290 -4.12 6.60 7.35
N LEU A 291 -3.99 7.85 7.78
CA LEU A 291 -4.74 8.43 8.90
C LEU A 291 -6.25 8.36 8.67
N HIS A 292 -6.73 8.79 7.50
CA HIS A 292 -8.14 8.71 7.14
C HIS A 292 -8.63 7.26 7.11
N MET A 293 -7.82 6.34 6.58
CA MET A 293 -8.13 4.91 6.58
C MET A 293 -8.23 4.32 7.99
N MET A 294 -7.30 4.66 8.90
CA MET A 294 -7.36 4.20 10.30
C MET A 294 -8.62 4.73 11.01
N ARG A 295 -8.96 6.01 10.82
CA ARG A 295 -10.17 6.63 11.39
C ARG A 295 -11.47 5.99 10.89
N ASN A 296 -11.49 5.44 9.66
CA ASN A 296 -12.66 4.81 9.03
C ASN A 296 -12.56 3.26 8.98
N TYR A 297 -11.72 2.62 9.79
CA TYR A 297 -11.62 1.15 9.79
C TYR A 297 -12.96 0.42 10.05
N PRO A 298 -13.89 0.93 10.88
CA PRO A 298 -15.19 0.29 11.07
C PRO A 298 -16.05 0.35 9.81
N GLU A 299 -16.03 1.47 9.07
CA GLU A 299 -16.75 1.65 7.81
C GLU A 299 -16.17 0.78 6.70
N ILE A 300 -14.84 0.63 6.62
CA ILE A 300 -14.15 -0.30 5.71
C ILE A 300 -14.61 -1.73 5.97
N LEU A 301 -14.61 -2.17 7.23
CA LEU A 301 -15.10 -3.50 7.64
C LEU A 301 -16.59 -3.70 7.40
N ALA A 302 -17.38 -2.64 7.53
CA ALA A 302 -18.81 -2.63 7.22
C ALA A 302 -19.09 -2.43 5.72
N CYS A 303 -18.06 -2.27 4.88
CA CYS A 303 -18.24 -2.15 3.45
C CYS A 303 -18.36 -3.54 2.82
N ARG A 304 -19.55 -3.79 2.28
CA ARG A 304 -19.91 -5.04 1.60
C ARG A 304 -20.23 -4.72 0.14
N ASP A 305 -20.00 -5.69 -0.75
CA ASP A 305 -20.18 -5.51 -2.19
C ASP A 305 -21.65 -5.19 -2.58
N ASP A 306 -22.63 -5.56 -1.75
CA ASP A 306 -24.04 -5.20 -1.91
C ASP A 306 -24.28 -3.67 -1.85
N LYS A 307 -23.52 -2.93 -1.04
CA LYS A 307 -23.54 -1.44 -1.01
C LYS A 307 -23.14 -0.79 -2.34
N LEU A 308 -22.53 -1.56 -3.26
CA LEU A 308 -22.09 -1.06 -4.56
C LEU A 308 -23.10 -1.28 -5.68
N ALA A 309 -24.12 -2.12 -5.47
CA ALA A 309 -25.10 -2.47 -6.49
C ALA A 309 -25.94 -1.27 -6.95
N ASP A 310 -26.41 -0.44 -6.01
CA ASP A 310 -27.29 0.70 -6.27
C ASP A 310 -26.53 2.01 -6.61
N THR A 311 -25.21 1.95 -6.86
CA THR A 311 -24.38 3.14 -7.10
C THR A 311 -24.30 3.58 -8.57
N TRP A 312 -24.81 2.76 -9.48
CA TRP A 312 -24.84 3.02 -10.92
C TRP A 312 -25.98 3.97 -11.32
N CYS A 313 -25.72 4.84 -12.30
CA CYS A 313 -26.73 5.69 -12.92
C CYS A 313 -27.53 4.90 -13.96
N ALA A 314 -28.82 5.20 -14.11
CA ALA A 314 -29.63 4.61 -15.18
C ALA A 314 -29.20 5.12 -16.58
N GLU A 315 -29.48 4.35 -17.61
CA GLU A 315 -29.15 4.72 -18.99
C GLU A 315 -29.95 5.97 -19.43
N GLY A 316 -29.24 7.06 -19.69
CA GLY A 316 -29.82 8.34 -20.12
C GLY A 316 -30.10 9.35 -19.00
N ASP A 317 -29.85 8.99 -17.74
CA ASP A 317 -29.93 9.92 -16.60
C ASP A 317 -28.56 10.60 -16.35
N ASP A 318 -28.58 11.86 -15.91
CA ASP A 318 -27.38 12.59 -15.50
C ASP A 318 -26.81 12.04 -14.19
N CYS A 319 -25.57 11.54 -14.20
CA CYS A 319 -24.86 11.16 -12.99
C CYS A 319 -24.44 12.41 -12.18
N VAL A 320 -25.22 12.75 -11.15
CA VAL A 320 -24.94 13.88 -10.25
C VAL A 320 -24.12 13.42 -9.03
N ASP A 321 -23.13 14.21 -8.62
CA ASP A 321 -22.40 13.98 -7.37
C ASP A 321 -23.31 14.17 -6.14
N PRO A 322 -23.27 13.24 -5.16
CA PRO A 322 -23.84 13.53 -3.85
C PRO A 322 -23.08 14.71 -3.21
N PRO A 323 -23.76 15.63 -2.50
CA PRO A 323 -23.16 16.90 -2.10
C PRO A 323 -22.14 16.77 -0.96
N GLU A 324 -22.23 15.72 -0.12
CA GLU A 324 -21.45 15.60 1.13
C GLU A 324 -20.37 14.51 1.05
N ASN A 325 -20.69 13.32 0.54
CA ASN A 325 -19.76 12.20 0.43
C ASN A 325 -20.16 11.29 -0.75
N PHE A 326 -19.21 10.97 -1.63
CA PHE A 326 -19.40 10.00 -2.72
C PHE A 326 -18.76 8.62 -2.45
N SER A 327 -18.13 8.40 -1.29
CA SER A 327 -17.67 7.09 -0.84
C SER A 327 -18.81 6.29 -0.18
N THR A 328 -18.83 4.96 -0.35
CA THR A 328 -19.70 4.05 0.42
C THR A 328 -18.97 3.25 1.50
N CYS A 329 -17.63 3.19 1.47
CA CYS A 329 -16.78 2.51 2.47
C CYS A 329 -16.15 3.46 3.50
N PHE A 330 -16.36 4.78 3.39
CA PHE A 330 -15.87 5.77 4.36
C PHE A 330 -17.03 6.66 4.82
N ALA A 331 -16.99 7.12 6.08
CA ALA A 331 -17.99 8.04 6.62
C ALA A 331 -17.93 9.42 5.95
N ASN A 332 -16.76 9.81 5.44
CA ASN A 332 -16.51 11.10 4.77
C ASN A 332 -15.58 10.88 3.56
N GLU A 333 -15.51 11.84 2.63
CA GLU A 333 -14.47 11.84 1.58
C GLU A 333 -13.06 11.99 2.20
N PHE A 334 -12.01 11.56 1.48
CA PHE A 334 -10.64 11.86 1.89
C PHE A 334 -10.40 13.38 2.00
N PRO A 335 -9.66 13.86 3.02
CA PRO A 335 -9.37 15.27 3.17
C PRO A 335 -8.31 15.72 2.15
N ALA A 336 -8.48 16.94 1.62
CA ALA A 336 -7.45 17.55 0.77
C ALA A 336 -6.19 17.91 1.58
N ASP A 337 -6.38 18.36 2.82
CA ASP A 337 -5.36 18.49 3.85
C ASP A 337 -5.93 17.93 5.16
N ALA A 338 -5.24 16.97 5.76
CA ALA A 338 -5.56 16.40 7.07
C ALA A 338 -4.98 17.21 8.24
N GLY A 339 -4.09 18.18 7.95
CA GLY A 339 -3.46 19.04 8.93
C GLY A 339 -2.60 18.28 9.94
N ASP A 340 -2.36 18.92 11.08
CA ASP A 340 -1.72 18.31 12.25
C ASP A 340 -2.80 17.85 13.24
N PRO A 341 -3.12 16.54 13.30
CA PRO A 341 -4.09 16.02 14.25
C PRO A 341 -3.52 15.91 15.68
N TRP A 342 -2.20 16.04 15.86
CA TRP A 342 -1.53 15.92 17.16
C TRP A 342 -1.45 17.27 17.88
N GLU A 343 -1.34 18.40 17.15
CA GLU A 343 -1.31 19.77 17.70
C GLU A 343 -2.54 20.09 18.58
N GLY A 344 -3.69 19.48 18.29
CA GLY A 344 -4.95 19.72 19.00
C GLY A 344 -5.17 18.89 20.27
N LEU A 345 -4.28 17.96 20.62
CA LEU A 345 -4.44 17.05 21.76
C LEU A 345 -4.10 17.74 23.10
N ASP A 346 -4.62 17.21 24.22
CA ASP A 346 -4.22 17.72 25.54
C ASP A 346 -2.70 17.47 25.76
N PRO A 347 -1.92 18.40 26.35
CA PRO A 347 -0.50 18.18 26.60
C PRO A 347 -0.14 16.92 27.41
N GLU A 348 -1.04 16.39 28.24
CA GLU A 348 -0.84 15.09 28.92
C GLU A 348 -1.08 13.88 27.98
N GLU A 349 -1.97 14.02 27.00
CA GLU A 349 -2.25 13.00 25.96
C GLU A 349 -1.21 13.03 24.83
N ALA A 350 -0.81 14.23 24.41
CA ALA A 350 0.11 14.45 23.30
C ALA A 350 1.51 13.89 23.57
N GLY A 351 1.94 13.80 24.84
CA GLY A 351 3.09 13.02 25.30
C GLY A 351 4.30 12.97 24.35
N HIS A 352 4.48 11.83 23.67
CA HIS A 352 5.56 11.59 22.70
C HIS A 352 5.18 11.91 21.25
N LEU A 353 3.89 12.17 20.98
CA LEU A 353 3.32 12.59 19.69
C LEU A 353 3.61 14.05 19.35
N VAL A 354 4.01 14.88 20.34
CA VAL A 354 4.41 16.30 20.16
C VAL A 354 5.55 16.49 19.14
N GLY A 355 6.28 15.42 18.78
CA GLY A 355 7.30 15.42 17.74
C GLY A 355 6.88 14.82 16.39
N LEU A 356 5.66 14.29 16.24
CA LEU A 356 5.18 13.79 14.95
C LEU A 356 4.80 14.97 14.04
N PRO A 357 5.06 14.90 12.73
CA PRO A 357 4.66 15.94 11.80
C PRO A 357 3.16 15.85 11.47
N SER A 358 2.66 16.97 10.95
CA SER A 358 1.41 17.05 10.20
C SER A 358 1.23 15.89 9.21
N ALA A 359 0.01 15.36 9.12
CA ALA A 359 -0.33 14.32 8.16
C ALA A 359 -0.39 14.86 6.71
N GLY A 360 -0.59 16.17 6.56
CA GLY A 360 -0.60 16.89 5.28
C GLY A 360 -1.70 16.44 4.32
N GLY A 361 -1.41 16.49 3.02
CA GLY A 361 -2.38 16.16 1.97
C GLY A 361 -2.51 14.67 1.63
N THR A 362 -3.71 14.28 1.21
CA THR A 362 -3.99 12.90 0.76
C THR A 362 -3.46 12.66 -0.65
N VAL A 363 -2.53 11.71 -0.77
CA VAL A 363 -1.97 11.24 -2.04
C VAL A 363 -1.85 9.72 -2.04
N LEU A 364 -2.17 9.11 -3.18
CA LEU A 364 -1.93 7.70 -3.48
C LEU A 364 -1.04 7.59 -4.72
N ILE A 365 -0.05 6.71 -4.66
CA ILE A 365 0.90 6.46 -5.75
C ILE A 365 0.78 5.02 -6.21
N LYS A 366 0.79 4.78 -7.53
CA LYS A 366 1.03 3.46 -8.14
C LYS A 366 2.32 3.53 -8.95
N ALA A 367 3.38 2.91 -8.47
CA ALA A 367 4.69 2.86 -9.11
C ALA A 367 4.89 1.51 -9.81
N THR A 368 5.15 1.53 -11.11
CA THR A 368 5.34 0.34 -11.95
C THR A 368 6.80 0.21 -12.40
N TRP A 369 7.36 -0.98 -12.21
CA TRP A 369 8.80 -1.24 -12.24
C TRP A 369 9.17 -2.39 -13.16
N SER A 370 9.90 -2.13 -14.26
CA SER A 370 10.50 -3.19 -15.09
C SER A 370 11.74 -3.77 -14.41
N ARG A 371 11.94 -5.09 -14.53
CA ARG A 371 13.06 -5.79 -13.89
C ARG A 371 14.27 -5.88 -14.82
N VAL A 372 15.47 -5.74 -14.27
CA VAL A 372 16.73 -5.93 -14.99
C VAL A 372 17.22 -7.39 -14.94
N GLY A 373 17.77 -7.86 -16.05
CA GLY A 373 18.29 -9.22 -16.21
C GLY A 373 17.24 -10.24 -16.64
N PHE A 374 17.57 -11.53 -16.49
CA PHE A 374 16.71 -12.69 -16.82
C PHE A 374 16.23 -12.79 -18.28
N GLY A 375 16.76 -11.94 -19.18
CA GLY A 375 16.30 -11.86 -20.57
C GLY A 375 14.99 -11.07 -20.73
N PHE A 376 14.57 -10.30 -19.71
CA PHE A 376 13.52 -9.31 -19.90
C PHE A 376 14.00 -8.18 -20.79
N GLU A 377 13.08 -7.59 -21.54
CA GLU A 377 13.32 -6.42 -22.36
C GLU A 377 12.47 -5.27 -21.86
N LEU A 378 12.96 -4.03 -22.01
CA LEU A 378 12.23 -2.83 -21.65
C LEU A 378 11.60 -2.22 -22.92
N PRO A 379 10.26 -2.26 -23.08
CA PRO A 379 9.61 -1.56 -24.16
C PRO A 379 9.67 -0.04 -23.97
N ALA A 380 9.57 0.69 -25.08
CA ALA A 380 9.39 2.13 -25.14
C ALA A 380 8.27 2.47 -26.14
N TYR A 381 7.49 3.50 -25.83
CA TYR A 381 6.23 3.78 -26.51
C TYR A 381 6.20 5.20 -27.07
N ASP A 382 5.75 5.32 -28.31
CA ASP A 382 5.49 6.59 -28.96
C ASP A 382 4.08 7.09 -28.63
N THR A 383 4.04 8.36 -28.22
CA THR A 383 2.83 9.10 -27.81
C THR A 383 2.65 10.38 -28.64
N ASP A 384 3.33 10.47 -29.79
CA ASP A 384 3.07 11.49 -30.81
C ASP A 384 1.75 11.21 -31.57
N ALA A 385 1.34 12.17 -32.39
CA ALA A 385 0.09 12.12 -33.14
C ALA A 385 -0.02 10.92 -34.10
N GLU A 386 1.05 10.54 -34.82
CA GLU A 386 1.01 9.42 -35.76
C GLU A 386 0.92 8.08 -35.02
N ALA A 387 1.65 7.93 -33.91
CA ALA A 387 1.56 6.77 -33.04
C ALA A 387 0.18 6.63 -32.39
N LEU A 388 -0.42 7.74 -31.95
CA LEU A 388 -1.78 7.74 -31.39
C LEU A 388 -2.85 7.45 -32.45
N GLU A 389 -2.81 8.10 -33.62
CA GLU A 389 -3.75 7.78 -34.72
C GLU A 389 -3.69 6.28 -35.11
N ARG A 390 -2.47 5.72 -35.16
CA ARG A 390 -2.23 4.29 -35.41
C ARG A 390 -2.76 3.37 -34.29
N ARG A 391 -2.75 3.81 -33.02
CA ARG A 391 -3.10 2.99 -31.85
C ARG A 391 -4.55 3.12 -31.42
N ILE A 392 -5.05 4.35 -31.30
CA ILE A 392 -6.37 4.68 -30.74
C ILE A 392 -7.39 5.19 -31.77
N GLY A 393 -6.95 5.45 -33.01
CA GLY A 393 -7.82 5.91 -34.09
C GLY A 393 -8.96 4.94 -34.47
N PRO A 394 -9.88 5.35 -35.35
CA PRO A 394 -11.06 4.56 -35.70
C PRO A 394 -10.73 3.16 -36.22
N GLY A 395 -11.36 2.13 -35.65
CA GLY A 395 -11.18 0.74 -36.05
C GLY A 395 -10.00 -0.01 -35.43
N GLN A 396 -9.15 0.65 -34.64
CA GLN A 396 -8.05 0.01 -33.90
C GLN A 396 -8.56 -0.70 -32.63
N ASN A 397 -7.80 -1.68 -32.11
CA ASN A 397 -8.10 -2.35 -30.84
C ASN A 397 -7.60 -1.58 -29.60
N ALA A 398 -6.87 -0.46 -29.77
CA ALA A 398 -6.42 0.40 -28.67
C ALA A 398 -5.66 -0.36 -27.55
N LEU A 399 -4.71 -1.19 -27.96
CA LEU A 399 -3.79 -1.91 -27.10
C LEU A 399 -2.46 -1.13 -26.95
N TRP A 400 -1.92 -1.10 -25.73
CA TRP A 400 -0.48 -0.89 -25.52
C TRP A 400 0.21 -2.26 -25.60
N ASP A 401 0.88 -2.49 -26.74
CA ASP A 401 1.57 -3.74 -27.09
C ASP A 401 2.69 -4.07 -26.08
N GLU A 402 2.94 -5.34 -25.76
CA GLU A 402 3.95 -5.69 -24.73
C GLU A 402 5.38 -5.39 -25.21
N GLU A 403 5.62 -5.46 -26.51
CA GLU A 403 6.89 -5.20 -27.19
C GLU A 403 7.24 -3.70 -27.31
N GLY A 404 6.22 -2.82 -27.27
CA GLY A 404 6.36 -1.37 -27.49
C GLY A 404 6.55 -0.97 -28.97
N ASP A 405 6.80 0.32 -29.22
CA ASP A 405 7.22 0.80 -30.54
C ASP A 405 8.74 0.61 -30.74
N ARG A 406 9.50 0.51 -29.64
CA ARG A 406 10.91 0.17 -29.55
C ARG A 406 11.15 -0.69 -28.31
N THR A 407 12.26 -1.39 -28.28
CA THR A 407 12.58 -2.38 -27.24
C THR A 407 14.07 -2.32 -26.89
N TYR A 408 14.39 -2.34 -25.60
CA TYR A 408 15.76 -2.25 -25.08
C TYR A 408 16.14 -3.51 -24.31
N GLU A 409 17.14 -4.24 -24.79
CA GLU A 409 17.66 -5.45 -24.12
C GLU A 409 18.15 -5.12 -22.69
N SER A 410 17.78 -5.97 -21.72
CA SER A 410 18.27 -5.86 -20.36
C SER A 410 19.45 -6.81 -20.13
N PRO A 411 20.66 -6.32 -19.79
CA PRO A 411 21.84 -7.16 -19.64
C PRO A 411 21.68 -8.13 -18.47
N GLN A 412 22.30 -9.32 -18.57
CA GLN A 412 22.30 -10.28 -17.46
C GLN A 412 23.09 -9.77 -16.25
N ASP A 413 24.11 -8.94 -16.47
CA ASP A 413 24.85 -8.26 -15.40
C ASP A 413 24.30 -6.83 -15.20
N PRO A 414 23.73 -6.51 -14.02
CA PRO A 414 23.21 -5.19 -13.70
C PRO A 414 24.30 -4.13 -13.41
N THR A 415 25.57 -4.42 -13.69
CA THR A 415 26.67 -3.44 -13.75
C THR A 415 27.04 -3.05 -15.19
N GLU A 416 26.56 -3.79 -16.19
CA GLU A 416 26.75 -3.50 -17.63
C GLU A 416 25.53 -2.78 -18.24
N LEU A 417 24.82 -1.97 -17.45
CA LEU A 417 23.58 -1.29 -17.86
C LEU A 417 23.80 -0.30 -19.02
N ALA A 418 23.53 -0.78 -20.23
CA ALA A 418 23.34 0.04 -21.41
C ALA A 418 22.07 0.92 -21.29
N PHE A 419 21.90 1.84 -22.24
CA PHE A 419 20.74 2.73 -22.31
C PHE A 419 19.42 1.93 -22.30
N PRO A 420 18.43 2.31 -21.47
CA PRO A 420 18.48 3.37 -20.46
C PRO A 420 19.21 2.95 -19.18
N GLY A 421 20.33 3.60 -18.86
CA GLY A 421 21.08 3.37 -17.62
C GLY A 421 20.47 4.11 -16.42
N PRO A 422 21.10 4.04 -15.22
CA PRO A 422 20.60 4.71 -14.01
C PRO A 422 20.47 6.24 -14.10
N ASN A 423 21.08 6.89 -15.09
CA ASN A 423 20.94 8.32 -15.38
C ASN A 423 19.82 8.64 -16.40
N ASP A 424 19.29 7.61 -17.08
CA ASP A 424 18.27 7.73 -18.12
C ASP A 424 16.87 7.35 -17.60
N ILE A 425 16.79 6.53 -16.54
CA ILE A 425 15.54 6.06 -15.93
C ILE A 425 15.74 5.85 -14.42
N TYR A 426 14.75 6.22 -13.60
CA TYR A 426 14.87 6.09 -12.14
C TYR A 426 15.04 4.62 -11.76
N THR A 427 16.21 4.27 -11.24
CA THR A 427 16.64 2.87 -11.06
C THR A 427 16.96 2.58 -9.59
N ILE A 428 16.31 1.55 -9.04
CA ILE A 428 16.60 1.02 -7.71
C ILE A 428 17.30 -0.33 -7.77
N ARG A 429 18.06 -0.65 -6.72
CA ARG A 429 18.69 -1.94 -6.45
C ARG A 429 18.21 -2.44 -5.09
N THR A 430 17.69 -3.64 -5.00
CA THR A 430 17.32 -4.26 -3.72
C THR A 430 18.56 -4.82 -3.02
N SER A 431 18.48 -4.99 -1.70
CA SER A 431 19.53 -5.66 -0.91
C SER A 431 19.80 -7.12 -1.33
N SER A 432 18.86 -7.75 -2.05
CA SER A 432 19.04 -9.04 -2.71
C SER A 432 19.78 -8.97 -4.07
N GLY A 433 20.23 -7.79 -4.47
CA GLY A 433 20.95 -7.52 -5.72
C GLY A 433 20.08 -7.34 -6.96
N GLY A 434 18.76 -7.47 -6.84
CA GLY A 434 17.81 -7.26 -7.94
C GLY A 434 17.74 -5.79 -8.34
N VAL A 435 17.69 -5.49 -9.64
CA VAL A 435 17.60 -4.12 -10.14
C VAL A 435 16.27 -3.90 -10.86
N TYR A 436 15.67 -2.73 -10.61
CA TYR A 436 14.36 -2.36 -11.10
C TYR A 436 14.38 -0.92 -11.62
N ARG A 437 13.73 -0.68 -12.76
CA ARG A 437 13.62 0.62 -13.43
C ARG A 437 12.15 1.09 -13.37
N LEU A 438 11.88 2.29 -12.85
CA LEU A 438 10.54 2.84 -12.75
C LEU A 438 10.05 3.25 -14.15
N THR A 439 9.08 2.53 -14.71
CA THR A 439 8.59 2.77 -16.08
C THR A 439 7.31 3.61 -16.09
N GLY A 440 6.42 3.41 -15.11
CA GLY A 440 5.17 4.15 -14.98
C GLY A 440 4.90 4.58 -13.54
N LEU A 441 4.22 5.72 -13.36
CA LEU A 441 3.82 6.24 -12.06
C LEU A 441 2.44 6.91 -12.19
N HIS A 442 1.39 6.36 -11.58
CA HIS A 442 0.19 7.15 -11.29
C HIS A 442 0.43 7.92 -9.98
N ILE A 443 0.09 9.21 -9.98
CA ILE A 443 0.07 10.11 -8.82
C ILE A 443 -1.36 10.64 -8.70
N MET A 444 -2.06 10.27 -7.64
CA MET A 444 -3.43 10.73 -7.38
C MET A 444 -3.43 11.65 -6.18
N THR A 445 -3.79 12.92 -6.36
CA THR A 445 -3.93 13.89 -5.27
C THR A 445 -5.40 14.26 -5.04
N LYS A 446 -5.82 14.36 -3.78
CA LYS A 446 -7.17 14.82 -3.38
C LYS A 446 -7.22 16.34 -3.23
N GLU A 447 -6.60 17.10 -4.14
CA GLU A 447 -6.54 18.57 -4.04
C GLU A 447 -7.84 19.28 -4.52
N LEU A 448 -8.77 18.53 -5.09
CA LEU A 448 -10.11 18.94 -5.52
C LEU A 448 -11.15 17.92 -5.03
N ARG A 449 -12.45 18.18 -5.28
CA ARG A 449 -13.52 17.22 -4.96
C ARG A 449 -13.31 15.88 -5.67
N HIS A 450 -13.26 15.91 -7.00
CA HIS A 450 -12.73 14.78 -7.78
C HIS A 450 -11.21 14.76 -7.68
N TRP A 451 -10.65 13.58 -7.47
CA TRP A 451 -9.20 13.39 -7.41
C TRP A 451 -8.54 13.90 -8.70
N GLN A 452 -7.38 14.55 -8.60
CA GLN A 452 -6.52 14.81 -9.74
C GLN A 452 -5.68 13.56 -10.02
N TRP A 453 -5.84 12.97 -11.20
CA TRP A 453 -5.10 11.79 -11.64
C TRP A 453 -4.01 12.22 -12.61
N ILE A 454 -2.78 12.20 -12.14
CA ILE A 454 -1.60 12.46 -12.95
C ILE A 454 -0.98 11.11 -13.27
N THR A 455 -0.51 10.92 -14.50
CA THR A 455 0.25 9.74 -14.88
C THR A 455 1.54 10.14 -15.56
N LEU A 456 2.66 9.58 -15.08
CA LEU A 456 3.99 9.76 -15.63
C LEU A 456 4.48 8.45 -16.24
N TRP A 457 5.12 8.52 -17.40
CA TRP A 457 5.74 7.34 -18.02
C TRP A 457 7.10 7.67 -18.61
N TRP A 458 8.04 6.73 -18.48
CA TRP A 458 9.36 6.86 -19.05
C TRP A 458 9.29 6.81 -20.59
N SER A 459 10.05 7.70 -21.23
CA SER A 459 10.15 7.79 -22.68
C SER A 459 11.57 8.15 -23.10
N ASP A 460 12.05 7.49 -24.14
CA ASP A 460 13.29 7.79 -24.86
C ASP A 460 13.15 8.97 -25.85
N THR A 461 11.93 9.55 -25.98
CA THR A 461 11.64 10.78 -26.72
C THR A 461 10.99 11.85 -25.82
N PRO A 462 11.56 12.17 -24.65
CA PRO A 462 10.81 12.77 -23.55
C PRO A 462 10.41 14.24 -23.74
N ASP A 463 11.03 14.97 -24.67
CA ASP A 463 10.80 16.41 -24.86
C ASP A 463 9.77 16.74 -25.96
N SER A 464 9.10 15.72 -26.50
CA SER A 464 7.98 15.87 -27.43
C SER A 464 6.63 15.55 -26.77
N ASP A 465 5.55 15.91 -27.47
CA ASP A 465 4.18 15.55 -27.14
C ASP A 465 3.84 15.78 -25.66
N PHE A 466 3.54 14.74 -24.88
CA PHE A 466 3.13 14.84 -23.47
C PHE A 466 4.25 15.24 -22.49
N GLY A 467 5.48 15.41 -22.96
CA GLY A 467 6.57 16.03 -22.21
C GLY A 467 7.00 17.41 -22.71
N ALA A 468 6.45 17.90 -23.83
CA ALA A 468 6.86 19.17 -24.44
C ALA A 468 6.53 20.43 -23.61
N ASP A 469 5.66 20.30 -22.60
CA ASP A 469 5.31 21.37 -21.65
C ASP A 469 5.87 21.15 -20.24
N ARG A 470 6.84 20.22 -20.07
CA ARG A 470 7.55 20.03 -18.78
C ARG A 470 8.19 21.36 -18.35
N PRO A 471 7.94 21.87 -17.13
CA PRO A 471 8.45 23.16 -16.72
C PRO A 471 9.95 23.09 -16.37
N ASP A 472 10.65 24.22 -16.56
CA ASP A 472 12.09 24.37 -16.26
C ASP A 472 12.47 23.94 -14.84
N SER A 473 11.54 24.01 -13.88
CA SER A 473 11.75 23.57 -12.49
C SER A 473 12.10 22.08 -12.37
N PHE A 474 11.74 21.23 -13.33
CA PHE A 474 12.18 19.82 -13.33
C PHE A 474 13.71 19.68 -13.44
N GLY A 475 14.43 20.72 -13.89
CA GLY A 475 15.90 20.79 -13.81
C GLY A 475 16.47 20.94 -12.39
N GLU A 476 15.62 21.15 -11.38
CA GLU A 476 15.99 21.11 -9.95
C GLU A 476 15.90 19.69 -9.36
N LEU A 477 15.22 18.77 -10.05
CA LEU A 477 15.13 17.36 -9.67
C LEU A 477 16.32 16.55 -10.22
N ASP A 478 16.40 15.28 -9.80
CA ASP A 478 17.31 14.30 -10.41
C ASP A 478 17.09 14.22 -11.94
N PRO A 479 18.15 14.30 -12.78
CA PRO A 479 18.02 14.31 -14.24
C PRO A 479 17.14 13.21 -14.84
N VAL A 480 17.03 12.04 -14.20
CA VAL A 480 16.15 10.95 -14.66
C VAL A 480 14.70 11.40 -14.85
N TRP A 481 14.21 12.36 -14.05
CA TRP A 481 12.83 12.86 -14.13
C TRP A 481 12.55 13.67 -15.40
N SER A 482 13.60 14.17 -16.06
CA SER A 482 13.48 14.77 -17.40
C SER A 482 13.13 13.76 -18.49
N ASN A 483 13.23 12.45 -18.22
CA ASN A 483 12.87 11.40 -19.18
C ASN A 483 11.44 10.86 -19.01
N TYR A 484 10.59 11.55 -18.24
CA TYR A 484 9.18 11.18 -18.06
C TYR A 484 8.24 12.18 -18.74
N LYS A 485 7.25 11.65 -19.47
CA LYS A 485 6.11 12.41 -20.04
C LYS A 485 4.94 12.39 -19.05
N MET A 486 4.01 13.33 -19.17
CA MET A 486 2.88 13.48 -18.24
C MET A 486 1.53 13.62 -18.96
N CYS A 487 0.52 12.95 -18.43
CA CYS A 487 -0.89 13.23 -18.72
C CYS A 487 -1.69 13.39 -17.42
N VAL A 488 -2.78 14.16 -17.46
CA VAL A 488 -3.64 14.43 -16.29
C VAL A 488 -5.12 14.49 -16.65
N VAL A 489 -5.97 13.95 -15.77
CA VAL A 489 -7.42 14.20 -15.76
C VAL A 489 -7.92 14.58 -14.37
N VAL A 490 -8.95 15.45 -14.35
CA VAL A 490 -9.66 15.93 -13.14
C VAL A 490 -11.18 15.77 -13.26
N ASP A 491 -11.68 15.34 -14.42
CA ASP A 491 -13.09 15.10 -14.72
C ASP A 491 -13.24 14.07 -15.83
N TYR A 492 -14.45 13.54 -15.99
CA TYR A 492 -14.83 12.61 -17.06
C TYR A 492 -14.93 13.30 -18.43
N THR A 493 -15.19 14.61 -18.48
CA THR A 493 -15.44 15.38 -19.70
C THR A 493 -14.39 16.48 -19.94
N GLU A 494 -13.97 16.64 -21.19
CA GLU A 494 -13.04 17.69 -21.61
C GLU A 494 -13.83 18.99 -21.85
N ALA A 495 -14.11 19.73 -20.78
CA ALA A 495 -14.98 20.93 -20.85
C ALA A 495 -14.25 22.20 -21.35
N ASP A 496 -12.98 22.10 -21.72
CA ASP A 496 -12.22 23.20 -22.32
C ASP A 496 -12.65 23.44 -23.78
N ALA A 497 -13.23 24.62 -24.05
CA ALA A 497 -13.80 24.97 -25.35
C ALA A 497 -12.77 25.05 -26.50
N ASP A 498 -11.49 25.31 -26.20
CA ASP A 498 -10.47 25.68 -27.18
C ASP A 498 -9.12 24.99 -26.91
N VAL A 499 -9.12 23.73 -26.45
CA VAL A 499 -7.90 22.95 -26.05
C VAL A 499 -6.72 23.18 -26.98
N LEU A 500 -6.90 22.95 -28.29
CA LEU A 500 -5.81 23.01 -29.27
C LEU A 500 -5.22 24.43 -29.39
N ALA A 501 -6.05 25.48 -29.33
CA ALA A 501 -5.58 26.86 -29.44
C ALA A 501 -4.71 27.29 -28.25
N ARG A 502 -4.81 26.60 -27.11
CA ARG A 502 -3.95 26.86 -25.94
C ARG A 502 -2.50 26.40 -26.11
N PHE A 503 -2.20 25.58 -27.13
CA PHE A 503 -0.89 24.95 -27.32
C PHE A 503 -0.25 25.26 -28.69
N GLU A 504 -0.62 26.38 -29.34
CA GLU A 504 0.00 26.80 -30.63
C GLU A 504 1.53 27.01 -30.55
N ASP A 505 2.03 27.34 -29.37
CA ASP A 505 3.45 27.45 -29.00
C ASP A 505 4.15 26.09 -28.82
N LEU A 506 3.39 25.01 -28.65
CA LEU A 506 3.88 23.65 -28.36
C LEU A 506 3.31 22.64 -29.39
N PRO A 507 3.76 22.69 -30.66
CA PRO A 507 3.10 22.01 -31.77
C PRO A 507 3.09 20.48 -31.68
N SER A 508 4.05 19.86 -30.98
CA SER A 508 4.06 18.41 -30.77
C SER A 508 2.99 17.97 -29.77
N LEU A 509 2.82 18.72 -28.66
CA LEU A 509 1.73 18.50 -27.70
C LEU A 509 0.36 18.80 -28.33
N GLN A 510 0.24 19.90 -29.08
CA GLN A 510 -0.98 20.24 -29.80
C GLN A 510 -1.42 19.12 -30.77
N ALA A 511 -0.49 18.56 -31.54
CA ALA A 511 -0.77 17.46 -32.45
C ALA A 511 -1.17 16.17 -31.71
N ALA A 512 -0.45 15.81 -30.65
CA ALA A 512 -0.78 14.65 -29.84
C ALA A 512 -2.16 14.78 -29.17
N LEU A 513 -2.48 15.94 -28.60
CA LEU A 513 -3.81 16.23 -28.05
C LEU A 513 -4.90 16.10 -29.13
N ALA A 514 -4.68 16.62 -30.34
CA ALA A 514 -5.64 16.48 -31.45
C ALA A 514 -5.95 15.01 -31.79
N ALA A 515 -4.94 14.13 -31.77
CA ALA A 515 -5.12 12.70 -32.00
C ALA A 515 -5.94 11.97 -30.90
N THR A 516 -6.11 12.57 -29.72
CA THR A 516 -6.87 11.98 -28.59
C THR A 516 -8.36 12.34 -28.56
N ASN A 517 -8.83 13.11 -29.55
CA ASN A 517 -10.19 13.67 -29.66
C ASN A 517 -10.58 14.62 -28.51
N PRO A 518 -9.94 15.81 -28.42
CA PRO A 518 -10.13 16.77 -27.33
C PRO A 518 -11.32 17.73 -27.60
N GLU A 519 -12.40 17.21 -28.18
CA GLU A 519 -13.58 18.02 -28.51
C GLU A 519 -14.31 18.49 -27.22
N PRO A 520 -14.81 19.74 -27.14
CA PRO A 520 -15.47 20.23 -25.95
C PRO A 520 -16.68 19.39 -25.54
N GLY A 521 -16.66 18.86 -24.32
CA GLY A 521 -17.67 17.94 -23.77
C GLY A 521 -17.47 16.47 -24.14
N ALA A 522 -16.47 16.11 -24.95
CA ALA A 522 -16.10 14.72 -25.20
C ALA A 522 -15.43 14.10 -23.94
N PRO A 523 -15.42 12.77 -23.78
CA PRO A 523 -14.79 12.15 -22.62
C PRO A 523 -13.27 12.35 -22.59
N THR A 524 -12.70 12.85 -21.49
CA THR A 524 -11.26 13.14 -21.35
C THR A 524 -10.40 11.91 -21.67
N TRP A 525 -9.24 12.07 -22.29
CA TRP A 525 -8.31 10.96 -22.56
C TRP A 525 -7.09 11.03 -21.63
N CYS A 526 -6.67 9.89 -21.07
CA CYS A 526 -5.38 9.78 -20.37
C CYS A 526 -4.97 8.33 -20.10
N SER A 527 -3.97 7.80 -20.79
CA SER A 527 -3.56 6.39 -20.65
C SER A 527 -2.04 6.26 -20.61
N ASN A 528 -1.51 5.46 -19.68
CA ASN A 528 -0.08 5.24 -19.51
C ASN A 528 0.31 3.85 -20.07
N PRO A 529 1.28 3.79 -20.99
CA PRO A 529 1.60 2.57 -21.70
C PRO A 529 2.11 1.42 -20.81
N TYR A 530 2.67 1.73 -19.63
CA TYR A 530 3.19 0.72 -18.71
C TYR A 530 2.21 0.32 -17.60
N ILE A 531 0.98 0.85 -17.56
CA ILE A 531 0.02 0.56 -16.49
C ILE A 531 -1.35 0.12 -17.04
N GLU A 532 -1.84 0.75 -18.11
CA GLU A 532 -3.16 0.50 -18.71
C GLU A 532 -3.11 -0.65 -19.75
N HIS A 533 -2.74 -1.86 -19.33
CA HIS A 533 -2.65 -3.05 -20.19
C HIS A 533 -4.01 -3.54 -20.73
N ALA A 534 -3.98 -4.39 -21.77
CA ALA A 534 -5.12 -4.96 -22.51
C ALA A 534 -5.83 -4.04 -23.52
N GLU A 535 -6.61 -4.65 -24.42
CA GLU A 535 -7.28 -3.97 -25.53
C GLU A 535 -8.36 -2.99 -25.03
N GLY A 536 -8.50 -1.86 -25.72
CA GLY A 536 -9.36 -0.75 -25.34
C GLY A 536 -8.69 0.25 -24.38
N ASN A 537 -7.75 -0.19 -23.55
CA ASN A 537 -7.24 0.65 -22.47
C ASN A 537 -6.31 1.79 -22.93
N ALA A 538 -5.74 1.74 -24.14
CA ALA A 538 -5.07 2.91 -24.71
C ALA A 538 -6.02 4.09 -25.00
N ARG A 539 -7.34 3.85 -25.09
CA ARG A 539 -8.37 4.90 -25.24
C ARG A 539 -8.96 5.39 -23.90
N THR A 540 -8.55 4.85 -22.76
CA THR A 540 -9.21 5.13 -21.47
C THR A 540 -8.79 6.48 -20.85
N ASN A 541 -9.32 6.76 -19.65
CA ASN A 541 -8.77 7.75 -18.73
C ASN A 541 -8.74 7.19 -17.30
N CYS A 542 -7.84 7.71 -16.46
CA CYS A 542 -7.63 7.16 -15.12
C CYS A 542 -8.90 7.22 -14.24
N ILE A 543 -9.62 8.35 -14.19
CA ILE A 543 -10.87 8.52 -13.43
C ILE A 543 -11.92 7.49 -13.85
N GLY A 544 -12.16 7.38 -15.15
CA GLY A 544 -13.16 6.52 -15.76
C GLY A 544 -12.84 5.04 -15.59
N CYS A 545 -11.59 4.63 -15.77
CA CYS A 545 -11.17 3.27 -15.44
C CYS A 545 -11.30 2.99 -13.92
N HIS A 546 -11.00 3.98 -13.08
CA HIS A 546 -11.07 3.85 -11.64
C HIS A 546 -12.49 3.99 -11.05
N GLN A 547 -13.53 4.36 -11.81
CA GLN A 547 -14.91 4.28 -11.31
C GLN A 547 -15.35 2.84 -11.00
N HIS A 548 -14.65 1.85 -11.56
CA HIS A 548 -14.84 0.42 -11.30
C HIS A 548 -14.05 -0.08 -10.08
N ALA A 549 -13.26 0.78 -9.42
CA ALA A 549 -12.53 0.48 -8.18
C ALA A 549 -13.46 -0.03 -7.08
N GLY A 550 -12.96 -0.94 -6.25
CA GLY A 550 -13.72 -1.46 -5.11
C GLY A 550 -14.80 -2.48 -5.46
N SER A 551 -15.25 -2.55 -6.72
CA SER A 551 -16.18 -3.60 -7.14
C SER A 551 -15.45 -4.96 -7.12
N ARG A 552 -15.76 -5.83 -6.15
CA ARG A 552 -15.30 -7.23 -6.18
C ARG A 552 -16.21 -8.11 -7.07
N TYR A 553 -16.81 -7.50 -8.10
CA TYR A 553 -17.88 -8.04 -8.92
C TYR A 553 -17.50 -9.38 -9.58
N LYS A 554 -17.80 -10.46 -8.86
CA LYS A 554 -18.41 -11.68 -9.37
C LYS A 554 -19.86 -11.72 -8.88
N GLU A 555 -20.72 -12.40 -9.62
CA GLU A 555 -22.08 -12.80 -9.20
C GLU A 555 -23.07 -11.66 -8.88
N ALA A 556 -23.66 -11.08 -9.94
CA ALA A 556 -24.97 -10.42 -9.83
C ALA A 556 -25.95 -10.80 -10.97
N LEU A 557 -25.72 -11.96 -11.62
CA LEU A 557 -26.61 -12.54 -12.64
C LEU A 557 -26.82 -14.07 -12.41
N GLY A 558 -27.26 -14.43 -11.21
CA GLY A 558 -27.71 -15.79 -10.87
C GLY A 558 -26.89 -16.50 -9.79
N ASP A 559 -27.47 -17.54 -9.19
CA ASP A 559 -27.02 -18.22 -7.97
C ASP A 559 -25.76 -19.12 -8.11
N GLU A 560 -24.88 -18.91 -9.10
CA GLU A 560 -23.70 -19.76 -9.35
C GLU A 560 -22.45 -18.95 -9.76
N PRO A 561 -21.26 -19.21 -9.17
CA PRO A 561 -20.04 -18.45 -9.46
C PRO A 561 -19.58 -18.48 -10.92
N GLN A 562 -19.82 -17.39 -11.64
CA GLN A 562 -19.26 -17.18 -12.97
C GLN A 562 -17.93 -16.42 -12.92
N PRO A 563 -16.96 -16.73 -13.82
CA PRO A 563 -15.82 -15.86 -14.05
C PRO A 563 -16.28 -14.49 -14.56
N PHE A 564 -15.41 -13.49 -14.45
CA PHE A 564 -15.64 -12.15 -14.99
C PHE A 564 -15.86 -12.23 -16.51
N ASP A 565 -17.12 -12.16 -16.94
CA ASP A 565 -17.51 -12.18 -18.35
C ASP A 565 -17.72 -10.74 -18.85
N VAL A 566 -16.71 -10.24 -19.55
CA VAL A 566 -16.77 -8.89 -20.15
C VAL A 566 -17.77 -8.84 -21.32
N ASP A 567 -18.06 -9.98 -21.96
CA ASP A 567 -19.00 -10.05 -23.08
C ASP A 567 -20.46 -9.95 -22.63
N GLU A 568 -20.77 -10.34 -21.38
CA GLU A 568 -22.09 -10.12 -20.77
C GLU A 568 -22.31 -8.66 -20.35
N ILE A 569 -21.26 -7.95 -19.89
CA ILE A 569 -21.30 -6.49 -19.66
C ILE A 569 -21.48 -5.75 -20.99
N ILE A 570 -20.76 -6.15 -22.03
CA ILE A 570 -20.91 -5.68 -23.42
C ILE A 570 -22.34 -5.89 -23.95
N ALA A 571 -23.02 -6.97 -23.55
CA ALA A 571 -24.38 -7.26 -23.97
C ALA A 571 -25.45 -6.40 -23.24
N HIS A 572 -25.12 -5.83 -22.07
CA HIS A 572 -26.07 -5.08 -21.23
C HIS A 572 -25.92 -3.55 -21.29
N GLU A 573 -24.78 -2.98 -21.72
CA GLU A 573 -24.56 -1.52 -21.76
C GLU A 573 -24.61 -0.87 -23.18
N SER A 574 -25.79 -0.84 -23.79
CA SER A 574 -26.15 -0.04 -24.99
C SER A 574 -25.64 -0.50 -26.38
N ALA A 575 -26.39 -0.14 -27.41
CA ALA A 575 -26.42 -0.81 -28.72
C ALA A 575 -25.24 -0.53 -29.70
N ASP A 576 -24.19 0.16 -29.27
CA ASP A 576 -23.00 0.50 -30.08
C ASP A 576 -21.72 -0.26 -29.65
N MET A 577 -21.83 -1.20 -28.71
CA MET A 577 -20.71 -2.03 -28.27
C MET A 577 -20.48 -3.23 -29.21
N ASN A 578 -19.21 -3.63 -29.35
CA ASN A 578 -18.77 -4.84 -30.05
C ASN A 578 -17.45 -5.32 -29.44
N GLU A 579 -16.90 -6.44 -29.93
CA GLU A 579 -15.67 -7.07 -29.44
C GLU A 579 -14.46 -6.10 -29.32
N ALA A 580 -14.45 -5.00 -30.09
CA ALA A 580 -13.42 -3.95 -30.07
C ALA A 580 -13.78 -2.69 -29.22
N ASN A 581 -14.87 -2.71 -28.44
CA ASN A 581 -15.32 -1.60 -27.58
C ASN A 581 -15.98 -2.12 -26.29
N ARG A 582 -15.17 -2.56 -25.32
CA ARG A 582 -15.61 -3.31 -24.13
C ARG A 582 -16.27 -2.49 -23.01
N TYR A 583 -16.26 -1.16 -23.09
CA TYR A 583 -16.93 -0.25 -22.14
C TYR A 583 -17.45 1.01 -22.84
N PRO A 584 -18.56 1.64 -22.41
CA PRO A 584 -19.01 2.92 -22.96
C PRO A 584 -17.89 3.98 -22.98
N ALA A 585 -17.61 4.51 -24.18
CA ALA A 585 -16.48 5.40 -24.46
C ALA A 585 -15.09 4.91 -23.99
N ASN A 586 -14.86 3.59 -23.86
CA ASN A 586 -13.65 2.97 -23.28
C ASN A 586 -13.48 3.26 -21.78
N GLY A 587 -14.60 3.24 -21.03
CA GLY A 587 -14.64 3.45 -19.58
C GLY A 587 -14.62 4.92 -19.16
N ARG A 588 -14.55 5.85 -20.12
CA ARG A 588 -14.37 7.29 -19.86
C ARG A 588 -15.65 8.05 -19.50
N LEU A 589 -16.82 7.50 -19.80
CA LEU A 589 -18.09 8.10 -19.40
C LEU A 589 -18.35 7.82 -17.92
N ARG A 590 -18.91 8.80 -17.22
CA ARG A 590 -19.40 8.59 -15.85
C ARG A 590 -20.60 7.67 -15.87
N ARG A 591 -20.56 6.61 -15.08
CA ARG A 591 -21.63 5.61 -14.90
C ARG A 591 -22.06 5.43 -13.44
N ARG A 592 -21.37 6.08 -12.48
CA ARG A 592 -21.70 5.98 -11.05
C ARG A 592 -21.88 7.35 -10.37
N THR A 593 -22.76 7.38 -9.37
CA THR A 593 -22.92 8.51 -8.44
C THR A 593 -22.00 8.37 -7.23
N HIS A 594 -21.76 7.13 -6.77
CA HIS A 594 -20.92 6.80 -5.62
C HIS A 594 -19.86 5.74 -5.97
N PHE A 595 -18.80 5.68 -5.17
CA PHE A 595 -17.61 4.87 -5.35
C PHE A 595 -17.35 4.10 -4.06
N ALA A 596 -16.75 2.91 -4.12
CA ALA A 596 -16.53 2.13 -2.91
C ALA A 596 -15.57 2.85 -1.95
N ALA A 597 -14.34 3.06 -2.42
CA ALA A 597 -13.24 3.58 -1.63
C ALA A 597 -12.56 4.74 -2.38
N ASP A 598 -13.33 5.77 -2.74
CA ASP A 598 -12.83 6.98 -3.41
C ASP A 598 -11.88 6.66 -4.59
N TYR A 599 -12.37 5.85 -5.55
CA TYR A 599 -11.64 5.43 -6.75
C TYR A 599 -10.38 4.54 -6.53
N SER A 600 -10.08 4.14 -5.28
CA SER A 600 -8.87 3.39 -4.96
C SER A 600 -9.02 1.87 -5.12
N TRP A 601 -8.33 1.28 -6.11
CA TRP A 601 -8.25 -0.18 -6.33
C TRP A 601 -7.44 -0.91 -5.26
N ALA A 602 -6.63 -0.18 -4.48
CA ALA A 602 -5.84 -0.73 -3.39
C ALA A 602 -6.69 -1.45 -2.34
N PHE A 603 -7.89 -0.91 -2.04
CA PHE A 603 -8.76 -1.45 -1.00
C PHE A 603 -9.29 -2.85 -1.28
N SER A 604 -9.35 -3.28 -2.54
CA SER A 604 -10.12 -4.47 -2.93
C SER A 604 -9.43 -5.43 -3.89
N ARG A 605 -8.26 -5.09 -4.46
CA ARG A 605 -7.59 -5.93 -5.48
C ARG A 605 -6.06 -5.91 -5.50
N LEU A 606 -5.40 -4.77 -5.29
CA LEU A 606 -3.93 -4.69 -5.40
C LEU A 606 -3.22 -5.07 -4.10
N ASP A 607 -3.54 -4.35 -3.02
CA ASP A 607 -3.03 -4.60 -1.68
C ASP A 607 -4.10 -5.21 -0.76
N ASP A 608 -5.35 -5.26 -1.26
CA ASP A 608 -6.60 -5.66 -0.59
C ASP A 608 -6.67 -5.21 0.87
N LEU A 609 -6.56 -3.88 1.07
CA LEU A 609 -6.54 -3.28 2.41
C LEU A 609 -7.79 -3.63 3.22
N THR A 610 -8.93 -3.92 2.58
CA THR A 610 -10.12 -4.45 3.24
C THR A 610 -9.88 -5.85 3.79
N GLU A 611 -9.34 -6.81 3.03
CA GLU A 611 -9.00 -8.13 3.60
C GLU A 611 -7.86 -8.07 4.63
N LEU A 612 -6.93 -7.12 4.53
CA LEU A 612 -5.92 -6.89 5.57
C LEU A 612 -6.61 -6.54 6.90
N VAL A 613 -7.48 -5.53 6.92
CA VAL A 613 -8.21 -5.11 8.13
C VAL A 613 -9.13 -6.24 8.62
N ARG A 614 -9.83 -6.95 7.72
CA ARG A 614 -10.68 -8.10 8.07
C ARG A 614 -9.90 -9.29 8.64
N THR A 615 -8.71 -9.59 8.14
CA THR A 615 -7.87 -10.67 8.69
C THR A 615 -7.48 -10.38 10.13
N GLU A 616 -7.14 -9.12 10.43
CA GLU A 616 -6.73 -8.73 11.78
C GLU A 616 -7.90 -8.60 12.76
N VAL A 617 -9.10 -8.22 12.29
CA VAL A 617 -10.30 -8.11 13.15
C VAL A 617 -11.10 -9.41 13.23
N GLU A 618 -11.48 -9.99 12.10
CA GLU A 618 -12.39 -11.13 12.02
C GLU A 618 -11.66 -12.47 12.23
N TYR A 619 -10.47 -12.66 11.64
CA TYR A 619 -9.75 -13.93 11.72
C TYR A 619 -8.89 -14.09 12.99
N GLN A 620 -8.33 -13.01 13.56
CA GLN A 620 -7.76 -13.10 14.91
C GLN A 620 -8.84 -13.25 15.99
N GLY A 621 -9.96 -12.52 15.87
CA GLY A 621 -11.12 -12.71 16.76
C GLY A 621 -11.63 -14.15 16.74
N ALA A 622 -11.73 -14.78 15.56
CA ALA A 622 -12.13 -16.18 15.42
C ALA A 622 -11.15 -17.21 16.02
N ARG A 623 -9.94 -16.81 16.43
CA ARG A 623 -8.99 -17.66 17.17
C ARG A 623 -9.12 -17.56 18.68
N ASP A 624 -9.84 -16.56 19.18
CA ASP A 624 -10.26 -16.48 20.57
C ASP A 624 -11.60 -17.20 20.72
N GLU A 625 -11.59 -18.35 21.41
CA GLU A 625 -12.78 -19.21 21.58
C GLU A 625 -13.93 -18.48 22.32
N GLU A 626 -13.62 -17.53 23.20
CA GLU A 626 -14.64 -16.74 23.90
C GLU A 626 -15.21 -15.63 23.02
N TRP A 627 -14.38 -14.99 22.18
CA TRP A 627 -14.83 -13.99 21.21
C TRP A 627 -15.72 -14.63 20.14
N ALA A 628 -15.26 -15.74 19.55
CA ALA A 628 -15.99 -16.46 18.50
C ALA A 628 -17.38 -16.88 18.98
N ARG A 629 -17.45 -17.54 20.14
CA ARG A 629 -18.70 -17.95 20.78
C ARG A 629 -19.65 -16.77 21.00
N ARG A 630 -19.15 -15.65 21.53
CA ARG A 630 -19.98 -14.45 21.78
C ARG A 630 -20.46 -13.80 20.48
N ASN A 631 -19.63 -13.78 19.45
CA ASN A 631 -19.99 -13.25 18.14
C ASN A 631 -21.08 -14.10 17.47
N ASP A 632 -20.97 -15.44 17.52
CA ASP A 632 -21.95 -16.37 16.98
C ASP A 632 -23.32 -16.22 17.67
N ILE A 633 -23.34 -16.03 19.00
CA ILE A 633 -24.57 -15.78 19.75
C ILE A 633 -25.23 -14.44 19.37
N LEU A 634 -24.44 -13.38 19.13
CA LEU A 634 -24.99 -12.05 18.80
C LEU A 634 -25.57 -11.96 17.38
N HIS A 635 -25.11 -12.81 16.46
CA HIS A 635 -25.47 -12.79 15.03
C HIS A 635 -26.26 -14.02 14.56
N GLY A 636 -26.48 -15.01 15.43
CA GLY A 636 -27.29 -16.19 15.12
C GLY A 636 -28.77 -15.88 14.91
N GLU A 637 -29.46 -16.74 14.15
CA GLU A 637 -30.90 -16.61 13.88
C GLU A 637 -31.74 -17.03 15.10
N GLY A 638 -31.98 -16.09 16.02
CA GLY A 638 -32.78 -16.32 17.22
C GLY A 638 -34.30 -16.17 17.02
N SER A 639 -35.07 -16.83 17.89
CA SER A 639 -36.52 -16.75 17.97
C SER A 639 -36.95 -15.91 19.18
N PRO A 640 -37.59 -14.73 18.99
CA PRO A 640 -38.12 -13.93 20.10
C PRO A 640 -39.09 -14.69 21.02
N THR A 641 -39.85 -15.65 20.48
CA THR A 641 -40.80 -16.45 21.27
C THR A 641 -40.11 -17.46 22.18
N ARG A 642 -39.03 -18.11 21.72
CA ARG A 642 -38.22 -18.99 22.58
C ARG A 642 -37.39 -18.16 23.57
N GLY A 643 -36.91 -16.99 23.16
CA GLY A 643 -36.22 -16.05 24.05
C GLY A 643 -37.10 -15.53 25.19
N GLU A 644 -38.39 -15.30 24.94
CA GLU A 644 -39.35 -14.99 26.00
C GLU A 644 -39.50 -16.16 27.00
N GLU A 645 -39.51 -17.40 26.51
CA GLU A 645 -39.57 -18.60 27.37
C GLU A 645 -38.32 -18.72 28.24
N VAL A 646 -37.11 -18.50 27.69
CA VAL A 646 -35.85 -18.45 28.44
C VAL A 646 -35.84 -17.29 29.44
N PHE A 647 -36.32 -16.10 29.05
CA PHE A 647 -36.40 -14.95 29.96
C PHE A 647 -37.32 -15.22 31.16
N ARG A 648 -38.46 -15.90 30.92
CA ARG A 648 -39.43 -16.27 31.95
C ARG A 648 -39.02 -17.51 32.76
N ASN A 649 -38.28 -18.46 32.19
CA ASN A 649 -37.92 -19.76 32.81
C ASN A 649 -36.50 -20.20 32.43
N ALA A 650 -35.47 -19.41 32.75
CA ALA A 650 -34.09 -19.68 32.35
C ALA A 650 -33.56 -21.04 32.82
N THR A 651 -34.01 -21.51 33.99
CA THR A 651 -33.90 -22.93 34.38
C THR A 651 -35.19 -23.38 35.07
N ALA A 652 -35.24 -24.64 35.51
CA ALA A 652 -36.33 -25.18 36.32
C ALA A 652 -36.49 -24.51 37.71
N GLU A 653 -35.50 -23.73 38.18
CA GLU A 653 -35.48 -23.14 39.53
C GLU A 653 -35.19 -21.62 39.55
N GLU A 654 -34.74 -21.02 38.43
CA GLU A 654 -34.33 -19.61 38.35
C GLU A 654 -34.88 -18.93 37.07
N SER A 655 -35.33 -17.68 37.19
CA SER A 655 -35.83 -16.85 36.08
C SER A 655 -35.12 -15.50 36.01
N CYS A 656 -34.98 -14.91 34.82
CA CYS A 656 -34.54 -13.52 34.69
C CYS A 656 -35.58 -12.55 35.31
N THR A 657 -36.86 -12.89 35.20
CA THR A 657 -37.98 -12.07 35.72
C THR A 657 -37.99 -11.94 37.24
N ASP A 658 -37.41 -12.91 37.98
CA ASP A 658 -37.31 -12.87 39.45
C ASP A 658 -36.54 -11.64 39.95
N CYS A 659 -35.59 -11.16 39.16
CA CYS A 659 -34.76 -10.00 39.47
C CYS A 659 -35.12 -8.76 38.63
N HIS A 660 -35.41 -8.94 37.34
CA HIS A 660 -35.59 -7.85 36.38
C HIS A 660 -37.06 -7.46 36.13
N GLY A 661 -38.02 -8.12 36.77
CA GLY A 661 -39.44 -7.86 36.56
C GLY A 661 -40.00 -8.62 35.34
N ALA A 662 -41.32 -8.72 35.26
CA ALA A 662 -41.99 -9.51 34.21
C ALA A 662 -41.97 -8.81 32.84
N GLU A 663 -41.83 -7.49 32.83
CA GLU A 663 -41.81 -6.61 31.66
C GLU A 663 -40.46 -5.85 31.59
N GLY A 664 -39.40 -6.40 32.20
CA GLY A 664 -38.06 -5.80 32.25
C GLY A 664 -37.96 -4.50 33.07
N GLU A 665 -38.97 -4.18 33.87
CA GLU A 665 -39.12 -2.91 34.60
C GLU A 665 -38.12 -2.71 35.76
N GLY A 666 -37.41 -3.77 36.15
CA GLY A 666 -36.43 -3.78 37.23
C GLY A 666 -37.03 -4.04 38.61
N GLY A 667 -36.15 -4.31 39.57
CA GLY A 667 -36.53 -4.63 40.95
C GLY A 667 -35.30 -4.85 41.81
N PHE A 668 -34.88 -6.12 41.95
CA PHE A 668 -33.58 -6.45 42.54
C PHE A 668 -32.45 -6.26 41.51
N GLY A 669 -32.70 -6.65 40.26
CA GLY A 669 -31.90 -6.29 39.10
C GLY A 669 -32.30 -4.92 38.52
N PRO A 670 -31.43 -4.28 37.72
CA PRO A 670 -31.77 -3.03 37.02
C PRO A 670 -32.87 -3.22 35.97
N ALA A 671 -33.58 -2.14 35.64
CA ALA A 671 -34.48 -2.08 34.50
C ALA A 671 -33.70 -2.31 33.19
N LEU A 672 -34.21 -3.19 32.32
CA LEU A 672 -33.47 -3.66 31.15
C LEU A 672 -33.37 -2.59 30.05
N ALA A 673 -34.44 -1.85 29.78
CA ALA A 673 -34.41 -0.75 28.81
C ALA A 673 -33.40 0.36 29.17
N GLN A 674 -33.16 0.60 30.47
CA GLN A 674 -32.09 1.50 30.89
C GLN A 674 -30.69 0.96 30.58
N ARG A 675 -30.53 -0.37 30.53
CA ARG A 675 -29.24 -1.01 30.22
C ARG A 675 -28.98 -1.05 28.72
N PHE A 676 -29.95 -1.37 27.88
CA PHE A 676 -29.84 -1.22 26.43
C PHE A 676 -29.50 0.23 26.04
N ALA A 677 -30.14 1.23 26.66
CA ALA A 677 -29.79 2.65 26.47
C ALA A 677 -28.41 3.09 27.04
N GLN A 678 -27.62 2.20 27.66
CA GLN A 678 -26.33 2.50 28.32
C GLN A 678 -25.19 1.55 27.95
N LYS A 679 -25.47 0.47 27.22
CA LYS A 679 -24.56 -0.65 27.03
C LYS A 679 -24.71 -1.25 25.64
N THR A 680 -23.58 -1.61 25.05
CA THR A 680 -23.57 -2.36 23.80
C THR A 680 -24.11 -3.77 24.02
N ASP A 681 -24.60 -4.39 22.96
CA ASP A 681 -25.12 -5.75 23.01
C ASP A 681 -24.12 -6.75 23.61
N TRP A 682 -22.84 -6.56 23.33
CA TRP A 682 -21.80 -7.40 23.89
C TRP A 682 -21.57 -7.18 25.37
N GLN A 683 -21.61 -5.95 25.88
CA GLN A 683 -21.54 -5.73 27.33
C GLN A 683 -22.71 -6.39 28.06
N LEU A 684 -23.88 -6.41 27.42
CA LEU A 684 -25.07 -7.09 27.92
C LEU A 684 -24.89 -8.61 27.85
N LEU A 685 -24.49 -9.17 26.71
CA LEU A 685 -24.26 -10.61 26.55
C LEU A 685 -23.11 -11.13 27.42
N HIS A 686 -21.99 -10.42 27.50
CA HIS A 686 -20.88 -10.71 28.41
C HIS A 686 -21.36 -10.70 29.88
N THR A 687 -22.19 -9.72 30.27
CA THR A 687 -22.81 -9.69 31.61
C THR A 687 -23.78 -10.86 31.84
N ILE A 688 -24.45 -11.36 30.79
CA ILE A 688 -25.28 -12.58 30.85
C ILE A 688 -24.39 -13.82 31.00
N ILE A 689 -23.35 -13.97 30.17
CA ILE A 689 -22.47 -15.13 30.13
C ILE A 689 -21.65 -15.25 31.43
N GLU A 690 -20.90 -14.21 31.81
CA GLU A 690 -19.98 -14.20 32.96
C GLU A 690 -20.67 -13.86 34.30
N GLY A 691 -21.86 -13.26 34.24
CA GLY A 691 -22.51 -12.68 35.42
C GLY A 691 -21.83 -11.40 35.90
N ARG A 692 -22.45 -10.73 36.88
CA ARG A 692 -21.85 -9.53 37.50
C ARG A 692 -22.41 -9.25 38.90
N GLY A 693 -21.55 -9.36 39.91
CA GLY A 693 -21.92 -9.09 41.30
C GLY A 693 -22.95 -10.09 41.81
N ASN A 694 -24.21 -9.65 41.96
CA ASN A 694 -25.32 -10.54 42.34
C ASN A 694 -26.06 -11.17 41.14
N MET A 695 -25.77 -10.74 39.91
CA MET A 695 -26.31 -11.37 38.70
C MET A 695 -25.53 -12.65 38.38
N PRO A 696 -26.17 -13.83 38.29
CA PRO A 696 -25.49 -15.09 37.99
C PRO A 696 -24.86 -15.12 36.60
N ALA A 697 -23.84 -15.97 36.44
CA ALA A 697 -23.26 -16.36 35.16
C ALA A 697 -24.17 -17.40 34.48
N TRP A 698 -24.59 -17.14 33.24
CA TRP A 698 -25.47 -18.00 32.45
C TRP A 698 -24.76 -18.75 31.33
N GLY A 699 -23.51 -18.41 31.02
CA GLY A 699 -22.75 -18.98 29.90
C GLY A 699 -22.68 -20.51 29.91
N GLU A 700 -22.49 -21.11 31.08
CA GLU A 700 -22.41 -22.58 31.24
C GLU A 700 -23.74 -23.19 31.74
N ARG A 701 -24.83 -22.40 31.75
CA ARG A 701 -26.18 -22.80 32.19
C ARG A 701 -27.19 -22.86 31.06
N LEU A 702 -27.03 -22.00 30.07
CA LEU A 702 -27.82 -21.92 28.84
C LEU A 702 -26.93 -22.36 27.67
N SER A 703 -27.51 -23.03 26.68
CA SER A 703 -26.85 -23.29 25.40
C SER A 703 -26.75 -22.02 24.55
N ASP A 704 -25.86 -22.03 23.56
CA ASP A 704 -25.66 -20.87 22.69
C ASP A 704 -26.91 -20.53 21.86
N GLU A 705 -27.75 -21.53 21.49
CA GLU A 705 -29.06 -21.29 20.86
C GLU A 705 -30.03 -20.60 21.83
N GLU A 706 -30.08 -21.02 23.10
CA GLU A 706 -30.92 -20.39 24.14
C GLU A 706 -30.45 -18.96 24.46
N LEU A 707 -29.13 -18.70 24.43
CA LEU A 707 -28.55 -17.37 24.57
C LEU A 707 -28.88 -16.48 23.36
N THR A 708 -28.81 -17.03 22.15
CA THR A 708 -29.19 -16.34 20.90
C THR A 708 -30.67 -15.97 20.90
N ASP A 709 -31.54 -16.92 21.25
CA ASP A 709 -32.98 -16.72 21.40
C ASP A 709 -33.28 -15.64 22.45
N LEU A 710 -32.71 -15.77 23.66
CA LEU A 710 -32.86 -14.81 24.76
C LEU A 710 -32.43 -13.42 24.32
N PHE A 711 -31.24 -13.28 23.74
CA PHE A 711 -30.71 -11.98 23.34
C PHE A 711 -31.57 -11.32 22.25
N THR A 712 -32.07 -12.12 21.30
CA THR A 712 -33.03 -11.68 20.28
C THR A 712 -34.32 -11.16 20.89
N TYR A 713 -34.88 -11.84 21.90
CA TYR A 713 -36.04 -11.35 22.63
C TYR A 713 -35.73 -10.05 23.39
N LEU A 714 -34.58 -9.96 24.05
CA LEU A 714 -34.20 -8.78 24.83
C LEU A 714 -34.05 -7.53 23.96
N ARG A 715 -33.34 -7.60 22.83
CA ARG A 715 -33.28 -6.50 21.84
C ARG A 715 -34.68 -6.07 21.42
N ALA A 716 -35.48 -7.01 20.92
CA ALA A 716 -36.80 -6.74 20.33
C ALA A 716 -37.84 -6.12 21.30
N ASN A 717 -37.59 -6.12 22.61
CA ASN A 717 -38.51 -5.60 23.63
C ASN A 717 -37.92 -4.48 24.50
N PHE A 718 -36.59 -4.30 24.53
CA PHE A 718 -35.92 -3.38 25.47
C PHE A 718 -34.87 -2.45 24.85
N GLU A 719 -34.55 -2.60 23.56
CA GLU A 719 -33.79 -1.61 22.75
C GLU A 719 -34.67 -0.38 22.43
#